data_AF-A0A9J6BZY0-F1
#
_entry.id   AF-A0A9J6BZY0-F1
#
_cell.length_a   1.000
_cell.length_b   1.000
_cell.length_c   1.000
_cell.angle_alpha   90.00
_cell.angle_beta   90.00
_cell.angle_gamma   90.00
#
_symmetry.space_group_name_H-M   'P 1'
#
loop_
_entity.id
_entity.type
_entity.pdbx_description
1 polymer ?
#
loop_
_entity_poly.entity_id
_entity_poly.type
_entity_poly.pdbx_seq_one_letter_code
_entity_poly.pdbx_strand_id
1 'polypeptide(L)'
;MRRTNIKGNKYCPDVHVMSDFKLNDFKGKWYEVFTSIPPSATKSKCEFFSFTPTIYGSLSVYRKYITMNGLEIKMMGVAAELEKSAINMFYPAYPIDAKSYDVLDTDYKNYALLYICDTDYNVWILSRNSSITREHLKPVLNDLALQGLTNFYLYPTDQQNFNCRLRQIPPCLENDEIVRPFINNFNYTRFSNSTWFDIFAYEHPFNLNSKCVRTTFLRAESSTRRSLFITNFVDSIGLLTRVYGVASWNSQSIGYNVSYFALPDLSTEFSVLDVVYTNYILLHSCINKRNAVWMLSRKRYLEPYFIDRAVNVLEQNGLSISLLQEIEQALLSELKNDIDSEIIDINLPRNHLSQFFNNIPKFTKKLNQTGNKFYKEFLNSAEYDKEICWGYEYECKKPYHVHKCPGNHSGYVSSKEAQFDVFHAQADFGFIKDQRKQMFLYCEPYRFDDSSLECSKYLRFCRGRNLMFNFTDLVLRKEPFRWDNNVLKKGDIGGYCNFNERLFNEEEQMSHMSALQSWAPELKNFVSLDKRPIANNMCDVIIEKPTFLMKIDSTYNMYHHFCDFFNLYASQHLNFTHQSSFSTDIQILIWETYDYYSPFAQVFSVFSENDLLTLNNFKGQKVCFKNIVFPLLPRMIFGLYYNTPLINGCENSALFQTFSEHILHRLHIKRYPPIDKKIRITFLSRNTRYRNVLNEKELIKRISKNEDYDVRRVVYDKNIKFIDQLKITQNSDIFIGMHGAGLTHLLFLPKWATLFELYNCGDPNCYKDLARLRGVNYITWEDDAFLESFEAGYSEPGHEKFKNYKFDADEFGRLVAKAAKNVKNHPDYKEYIKKIQKHDEL
;
A
#
# COMPACT_ATOMS: atom_id res chain seq x y z
N MET A 1 -43.22 4.84 33.68
CA MET A 1 -43.92 4.62 32.40
C MET A 1 -43.68 3.18 31.98
N ARG A 2 -44.75 2.41 31.72
CA ARG A 2 -44.66 1.03 31.22
C ARG A 2 -43.92 1.04 29.88
N ARG A 3 -43.00 0.08 29.64
CA ARG A 3 -42.52 -0.23 28.29
C ARG A 3 -43.74 -0.58 27.44
N THR A 4 -44.20 0.38 26.64
CA THR A 4 -44.98 0.05 25.45
C THR A 4 -44.05 -0.78 24.58
N ASN A 5 -44.32 -2.08 24.53
CA ASN A 5 -43.81 -2.95 23.49
C ASN A 5 -44.10 -2.27 22.14
N ILE A 6 -43.06 -1.66 21.57
CA ILE A 6 -43.02 -1.44 20.13
C ILE A 6 -42.90 -2.86 19.56
N LYS A 7 -44.06 -3.46 19.28
CA LYS A 7 -44.17 -4.62 18.41
C LYS A 7 -43.43 -4.30 17.13
N GLY A 8 -42.23 -4.87 16.95
CA GLY A 8 -41.51 -4.78 15.68
C GLY A 8 -39.99 -4.63 15.74
N ASN A 9 -39.27 -5.35 16.61
CA ASN A 9 -37.85 -5.60 16.36
C ASN A 9 -37.62 -7.12 16.30
N LYS A 10 -37.16 -7.62 15.17
CA LYS A 10 -37.15 -9.05 14.79
C LYS A 10 -36.13 -9.92 15.55
N TYR A 11 -35.46 -9.39 16.59
CA TYR A 11 -34.20 -9.96 17.11
C TYR A 11 -34.10 -10.15 18.65
N CYS A 12 -34.97 -9.56 19.48
CA CYS A 12 -34.96 -9.78 20.94
C CYS A 12 -36.02 -10.82 21.36
N PRO A 13 -35.64 -11.99 21.91
CA PRO A 13 -36.58 -12.95 22.48
C PRO A 13 -37.25 -12.39 23.74
N ASP A 14 -38.55 -12.66 23.92
CA ASP A 14 -39.22 -12.41 25.20
C ASP A 14 -38.72 -13.45 26.22
N VAL A 15 -38.19 -12.97 27.35
CA VAL A 15 -37.59 -13.80 28.41
C VAL A 15 -38.39 -13.74 29.71
N HIS A 16 -38.31 -14.80 30.51
CA HIS A 16 -38.89 -14.84 31.85
C HIS A 16 -37.84 -14.42 32.88
N VAL A 17 -38.06 -13.28 33.53
CA VAL A 17 -37.22 -12.80 34.63
C VAL A 17 -37.64 -13.42 35.96
N MET A 18 -36.70 -13.61 36.89
CA MET A 18 -36.95 -14.16 38.22
C MET A 18 -38.09 -13.38 38.92
N SER A 19 -39.02 -14.06 39.59
CA SER A 19 -40.21 -13.37 40.14
C SER A 19 -39.96 -12.61 41.45
N ASP A 20 -38.99 -13.08 42.25
CA ASP A 20 -38.73 -12.65 43.64
C ASP A 20 -37.24 -12.34 43.88
N PHE A 21 -36.62 -11.65 42.93
CA PHE A 21 -35.23 -11.21 43.07
C PHE A 21 -35.06 -10.27 44.28
N LYS A 22 -33.95 -10.44 45.03
CA LYS A 22 -33.60 -9.61 46.18
C LYS A 22 -32.17 -9.07 46.00
N LEU A 23 -32.05 -7.80 45.65
CA LEU A 23 -30.75 -7.15 45.43
C LEU A 23 -29.77 -7.34 46.61
N ASN A 24 -30.22 -7.17 47.86
CA ASN A 24 -29.35 -7.27 49.03
C ASN A 24 -28.74 -8.66 49.24
N ASP A 25 -29.40 -9.72 48.77
CA ASP A 25 -28.90 -11.09 48.85
C ASP A 25 -27.81 -11.36 47.78
N PHE A 26 -27.71 -10.48 46.78
CA PHE A 26 -26.69 -10.53 45.72
C PHE A 26 -25.30 -10.03 46.15
N LYS A 27 -25.16 -9.53 47.38
CA LYS A 27 -23.88 -9.02 47.94
C LYS A 27 -22.74 -10.04 47.85
N GLY A 28 -21.51 -9.55 47.95
CA GLY A 28 -20.29 -10.37 47.92
C GLY A 28 -19.67 -10.47 46.52
N LYS A 29 -18.71 -11.37 46.38
CA LYS A 29 -17.92 -11.54 45.15
C LYS A 29 -18.61 -12.47 44.17
N TRP A 30 -18.53 -12.14 42.88
CA TRP A 30 -19.02 -12.91 41.74
C TRP A 30 -17.98 -12.87 40.61
N TYR A 31 -17.61 -14.03 40.09
CA TYR A 31 -16.72 -14.19 38.95
C TYR A 31 -17.56 -14.39 37.70
N GLU A 32 -17.22 -13.72 36.61
CA GLU A 32 -17.78 -14.07 35.30
C GLU A 32 -17.12 -15.37 34.83
N VAL A 33 -17.90 -16.44 34.69
CA VAL A 33 -17.37 -17.76 34.28
C VAL A 33 -17.74 -18.09 32.84
N PHE A 34 -18.86 -17.57 32.33
CA PHE A 34 -19.23 -17.65 30.92
C PHE A 34 -19.92 -16.39 30.42
N THR A 35 -19.77 -16.10 29.14
CA THR A 35 -20.50 -15.06 28.43
C THR A 35 -20.85 -15.49 27.00
N SER A 36 -21.93 -14.97 26.42
CA SER A 36 -22.28 -15.16 25.01
C SER A 36 -21.38 -14.36 24.06
N ILE A 37 -20.53 -13.47 24.57
CA ILE A 37 -19.66 -12.61 23.77
C ILE A 37 -18.33 -13.34 23.49
N PRO A 38 -17.90 -13.46 22.21
CA PRO A 38 -16.67 -14.18 21.88
C PRO A 38 -15.42 -13.53 22.50
N PRO A 39 -14.38 -14.32 22.88
CA PRO A 39 -13.14 -13.79 23.47
C PRO A 39 -12.43 -12.73 22.62
N SER A 40 -12.57 -12.84 21.29
CA SER A 40 -12.04 -11.85 20.33
C SER A 40 -12.72 -10.47 20.43
N ALA A 41 -13.94 -10.42 20.96
CA ALA A 41 -14.73 -9.21 21.15
C ALA A 41 -14.68 -8.69 22.61
N THR A 42 -14.70 -9.57 23.62
CA THR A 42 -14.58 -9.14 25.02
C THR A 42 -13.19 -8.58 25.33
N LYS A 43 -12.14 -9.19 24.74
CA LYS A 43 -10.72 -8.85 24.98
C LYS A 43 -10.36 -8.73 26.48
N SER A 44 -11.08 -9.42 27.37
CA SER A 44 -10.88 -9.42 28.82
C SER A 44 -10.71 -10.83 29.38
N LYS A 45 -10.02 -10.94 30.52
CA LYS A 45 -9.82 -12.15 31.32
C LYS A 45 -9.81 -11.78 32.81
N CYS A 46 -9.97 -12.78 33.67
CA CYS A 46 -9.91 -12.64 35.13
C CYS A 46 -10.92 -11.65 35.70
N GLU A 47 -12.12 -11.66 35.12
CA GLU A 47 -13.17 -10.69 35.43
C GLU A 47 -13.96 -11.08 36.68
N PHE A 48 -14.13 -10.13 37.61
CA PHE A 48 -15.01 -10.29 38.76
C PHE A 48 -15.64 -8.98 39.21
N PHE A 49 -16.74 -9.15 39.93
CA PHE A 49 -17.53 -8.11 40.59
C PHE A 49 -17.54 -8.38 42.09
N SER A 50 -17.51 -7.32 42.90
CA SER A 50 -17.66 -7.40 44.35
C SER A 50 -18.69 -6.37 44.78
N PHE A 51 -19.81 -6.86 45.31
CA PHE A 51 -20.92 -6.02 45.71
C PHE A 51 -20.95 -5.84 47.22
N THR A 52 -20.98 -4.60 47.68
CA THR A 52 -20.97 -4.24 49.11
C THR A 52 -22.23 -3.44 49.45
N PRO A 53 -23.01 -3.79 50.49
CA PRO A 53 -24.19 -3.03 50.87
C PRO A 53 -23.89 -1.56 51.19
N THR A 54 -24.80 -0.68 50.79
CA THR A 54 -24.77 0.74 51.19
C THR A 54 -25.93 1.05 52.13
N ILE A 55 -25.89 2.22 52.77
CA ILE A 55 -26.95 2.69 53.68
C ILE A 55 -28.28 3.02 52.97
N TYR A 56 -28.29 3.08 51.64
CA TYR A 56 -29.45 3.50 50.83
C TYR A 56 -30.18 2.33 50.17
N GLY A 57 -29.88 1.09 50.56
CA GLY A 57 -30.50 -0.11 49.97
C GLY A 57 -29.98 -0.49 48.58
N SER A 58 -29.02 0.26 48.03
CA SER A 58 -28.23 -0.11 46.85
C SER A 58 -26.91 -0.79 47.24
N LEU A 59 -26.19 -1.37 46.28
CA LEU A 59 -24.87 -1.97 46.46
C LEU A 59 -23.79 -1.11 45.80
N SER A 60 -22.65 -0.92 46.45
CA SER A 60 -21.42 -0.48 45.80
C SER A 60 -20.84 -1.65 45.02
N VAL A 61 -20.51 -1.48 43.75
CA VAL A 61 -19.93 -2.53 42.90
C VAL A 61 -18.48 -2.20 42.56
N TYR A 62 -17.56 -3.06 42.96
CA TYR A 62 -16.17 -3.06 42.51
C TYR A 62 -15.99 -4.10 41.41
N ARG A 63 -15.66 -3.66 40.19
CA ARG A 63 -15.38 -4.53 39.04
C ARG A 63 -13.88 -4.52 38.75
N LYS A 64 -13.30 -5.68 38.47
CA LYS A 64 -11.91 -5.80 38.04
C LYS A 64 -11.78 -6.85 36.93
N TYR A 65 -10.99 -6.55 35.92
CA TYR A 65 -10.58 -7.49 34.87
C TYR A 65 -9.20 -7.13 34.33
N ILE A 66 -8.64 -8.02 33.50
CA ILE A 66 -7.36 -7.84 32.82
C ILE A 66 -7.61 -7.92 31.31
N THR A 67 -7.05 -7.01 30.53
CA THR A 67 -7.19 -7.04 29.07
C THR A 67 -6.33 -8.16 28.46
N MET A 68 -6.57 -8.51 27.19
CA MET A 68 -5.73 -9.50 26.49
C MET A 68 -4.24 -9.15 26.48
N ASN A 69 -3.88 -7.86 26.56
CA ASN A 69 -2.50 -7.40 26.58
C ASN A 69 -1.88 -7.32 27.98
N GLY A 70 -2.63 -7.73 29.02
CA GLY A 70 -2.16 -7.78 30.40
C GLY A 70 -2.36 -6.47 31.18
N LEU A 71 -3.21 -5.55 30.70
CA LEU A 71 -3.56 -4.32 31.40
C LEU A 71 -4.63 -4.59 32.46
N GLU A 72 -4.42 -4.16 33.70
CA GLU A 72 -5.42 -4.25 34.77
C GLU A 72 -6.38 -3.06 34.75
N ILE A 73 -7.68 -3.35 34.78
CA ILE A 73 -8.76 -2.35 34.86
C ILE A 73 -9.54 -2.56 36.16
N LYS A 74 -9.80 -1.45 36.87
CA LYS A 74 -10.53 -1.42 38.15
C LYS A 74 -11.59 -0.34 38.14
N MET A 75 -12.83 -0.71 38.39
CA MET A 75 -13.97 0.22 38.36
C MET A 75 -14.73 0.16 39.67
N MET A 76 -15.18 1.32 40.15
CA MET A 76 -16.12 1.45 41.26
C MET A 76 -17.41 2.06 40.75
N GLY A 77 -18.53 1.50 41.18
CA GLY A 77 -19.87 1.88 40.75
C GLY A 77 -20.93 1.64 41.80
N VAL A 78 -22.17 1.85 41.40
CA VAL A 78 -23.38 1.58 42.19
C VAL A 78 -24.26 0.61 41.41
N ALA A 79 -24.80 -0.39 42.09
CA ALA A 79 -25.78 -1.33 41.60
C ALA A 79 -27.09 -1.16 42.37
N ALA A 80 -28.19 -0.96 41.66
CA ALA A 80 -29.53 -0.79 42.25
C ALA A 80 -30.57 -1.58 41.44
N GLU A 81 -31.71 -1.89 42.05
CA GLU A 81 -32.84 -2.51 41.37
C GLU A 81 -33.83 -1.40 41.00
N LEU A 82 -33.75 -0.90 39.75
CA LEU A 82 -34.65 0.15 39.26
C LEU A 82 -35.86 -0.43 38.52
N GLU A 83 -35.69 -1.62 37.95
CA GLU A 83 -36.74 -2.44 37.35
C GLU A 83 -36.83 -3.77 38.10
N LYS A 84 -38.03 -4.35 38.19
CA LYS A 84 -38.25 -5.58 38.96
C LYS A 84 -37.33 -6.68 38.43
N SER A 85 -36.50 -7.24 39.30
CA SER A 85 -35.61 -8.36 39.00
C SER A 85 -34.56 -8.05 37.94
N ALA A 86 -34.11 -6.80 37.90
CA ALA A 86 -32.97 -6.35 37.13
C ALA A 86 -31.93 -5.66 38.02
N ILE A 87 -30.65 -5.86 37.71
CA ILE A 87 -29.53 -5.17 38.36
C ILE A 87 -29.08 -4.03 37.45
N ASN A 88 -29.34 -2.80 37.86
CA ASN A 88 -28.88 -1.58 37.18
C ASN A 88 -27.51 -1.19 37.72
N MET A 89 -26.45 -1.40 36.93
CA MET A 89 -25.08 -1.04 37.28
C MET A 89 -24.68 0.27 36.61
N PHE A 90 -24.12 1.18 37.41
CA PHE A 90 -23.65 2.48 36.98
C PHE A 90 -22.24 2.75 37.54
N TYR A 91 -21.32 3.17 36.67
CA TYR A 91 -19.92 3.44 37.05
C TYR A 91 -19.61 4.94 36.85
N PRO A 92 -19.81 5.79 37.87
CA PRO A 92 -19.75 7.25 37.72
C PRO A 92 -18.36 7.75 37.30
N ALA A 93 -17.30 7.02 37.63
CA ALA A 93 -15.92 7.34 37.27
C ALA A 93 -15.58 7.02 35.79
N TYR A 94 -16.53 6.47 35.03
CA TYR A 94 -16.31 5.98 33.67
C TYR A 94 -17.44 6.47 32.74
N PRO A 95 -17.12 6.88 31.50
CA PRO A 95 -18.12 7.38 30.55
C PRO A 95 -18.88 6.22 29.89
N ILE A 96 -19.52 5.38 30.70
CA ILE A 96 -20.27 4.20 30.27
C ILE A 96 -21.70 4.38 30.77
N ASP A 97 -22.67 4.25 29.87
CA ASP A 97 -24.09 4.33 30.23
C ASP A 97 -24.45 3.29 31.29
N ALA A 98 -25.38 3.64 32.19
CA ALA A 98 -25.91 2.67 33.13
C ALA A 98 -26.55 1.50 32.35
N LYS A 99 -26.19 0.27 32.73
CA LYS A 99 -26.75 -0.94 32.10
C LYS A 99 -27.66 -1.67 33.07
N SER A 100 -28.80 -2.10 32.57
CA SER A 100 -29.76 -2.90 33.31
C SER A 100 -29.63 -4.34 32.83
N TYR A 101 -29.31 -5.25 33.74
CA TYR A 101 -29.20 -6.67 33.48
C TYR A 101 -30.37 -7.38 34.13
N ASP A 102 -31.22 -7.99 33.32
CA ASP A 102 -32.31 -8.83 33.80
C ASP A 102 -31.74 -10.09 34.46
N VAL A 103 -32.20 -10.39 35.67
CA VAL A 103 -31.82 -11.61 36.39
C VAL A 103 -32.82 -12.69 36.01
N LEU A 104 -32.39 -13.64 35.19
CA LEU A 104 -33.23 -14.75 34.77
C LEU A 104 -33.36 -15.79 35.89
N ASP A 105 -32.23 -16.15 36.51
CA ASP A 105 -32.17 -17.10 37.61
C ASP A 105 -30.94 -16.88 38.50
N THR A 106 -31.05 -17.15 39.80
CA THR A 106 -29.95 -17.09 40.77
C THR A 106 -30.34 -17.82 42.06
N ASP A 107 -29.41 -18.62 42.59
CA ASP A 107 -29.55 -19.20 43.93
C ASP A 107 -28.85 -18.37 45.02
N TYR A 108 -28.29 -17.22 44.62
CA TYR A 108 -27.50 -16.27 45.42
C TYR A 108 -26.18 -16.82 46.01
N LYS A 109 -26.01 -18.15 46.04
CA LYS A 109 -24.94 -18.84 46.75
C LYS A 109 -23.91 -19.46 45.82
N ASN A 110 -24.26 -19.76 44.59
CA ASN A 110 -23.40 -20.46 43.65
C ASN A 110 -23.37 -19.79 42.28
N TYR A 111 -24.52 -19.45 41.71
CA TYR A 111 -24.59 -18.89 40.35
C TYR A 111 -25.61 -17.75 40.22
N ALA A 112 -25.42 -16.95 39.17
CA ALA A 112 -26.42 -16.01 38.69
C ALA A 112 -26.39 -15.95 37.16
N LEU A 113 -27.57 -15.96 36.54
CA LEU A 113 -27.79 -15.87 35.11
C LEU A 113 -28.34 -14.49 34.77
N LEU A 114 -27.56 -13.71 34.02
CA LEU A 114 -27.89 -12.34 33.63
C LEU A 114 -28.16 -12.25 32.14
N TYR A 115 -29.12 -11.41 31.76
CA TYR A 115 -29.55 -11.16 30.38
C TYR A 115 -29.63 -9.66 30.10
N ILE A 116 -29.36 -9.27 28.85
CA ILE A 116 -29.68 -7.93 28.35
C ILE A 116 -30.08 -8.04 26.88
N CYS A 117 -31.07 -7.25 26.43
CA CYS A 117 -31.35 -7.07 25.02
C CYS A 117 -31.61 -5.61 24.66
N ASP A 118 -30.91 -5.14 23.63
CA ASP A 118 -31.11 -3.81 23.06
C ASP A 118 -31.22 -3.91 21.52
N THR A 119 -30.11 -4.12 20.81
CA THR A 119 -30.09 -4.45 19.36
C THR A 119 -29.93 -5.95 19.08
N ASP A 120 -29.13 -6.62 19.91
CA ASP A 120 -28.95 -8.07 20.02
C ASP A 120 -29.03 -8.45 21.52
N TYR A 121 -29.22 -9.74 21.82
CA TYR A 121 -29.25 -10.23 23.20
C TYR A 121 -27.94 -10.87 23.64
N ASN A 122 -27.57 -10.66 24.90
CA ASN A 122 -26.38 -11.27 25.50
C ASN A 122 -26.67 -11.87 26.88
N VAL A 123 -25.90 -12.88 27.24
CA VAL A 123 -26.06 -13.66 28.47
C VAL A 123 -24.72 -13.76 29.20
N TRP A 124 -24.76 -13.65 30.53
CA TRP A 124 -23.62 -13.90 31.42
C TRP A 124 -23.98 -14.91 32.50
N ILE A 125 -23.03 -15.80 32.79
CA ILE A 125 -23.10 -16.72 33.93
C ILE A 125 -22.04 -16.27 34.93
N LEU A 126 -22.51 -15.83 36.09
CA LEU A 126 -21.66 -15.49 37.22
C LEU A 126 -21.59 -16.67 38.20
N SER A 127 -20.45 -16.85 38.87
CA SER A 127 -20.24 -17.86 39.91
C SER A 127 -19.62 -17.24 41.16
N ARG A 128 -19.91 -17.78 42.35
CA ARG A 128 -19.19 -17.38 43.58
C ARG A 128 -17.71 -17.77 43.58
N ASN A 129 -17.34 -18.75 42.75
CA ASN A 129 -15.98 -19.23 42.59
C ASN A 129 -15.46 -18.92 41.18
N SER A 130 -14.14 -18.98 40.99
CA SER A 130 -13.50 -18.79 39.67
C SER A 130 -13.85 -19.89 38.65
N SER A 131 -14.61 -20.89 39.05
CA SER A 131 -15.21 -21.92 38.19
C SER A 131 -16.63 -22.24 38.69
N ILE A 132 -17.40 -22.95 37.86
CA ILE A 132 -18.74 -23.43 38.20
C ILE A 132 -18.79 -24.96 38.04
N THR A 133 -19.39 -25.65 39.01
CA THR A 133 -19.52 -27.11 38.97
C THR A 133 -20.64 -27.53 38.02
N ARG A 134 -20.57 -28.76 37.49
CA ARG A 134 -21.60 -29.28 36.58
C ARG A 134 -23.01 -29.30 37.21
N GLU A 135 -23.08 -29.56 38.52
CA GLU A 135 -24.34 -29.57 39.27
C GLU A 135 -25.06 -28.22 39.22
N HIS A 136 -24.32 -27.12 39.40
CA HIS A 136 -24.88 -25.76 39.34
C HIS A 136 -24.98 -25.21 37.92
N LEU A 137 -24.17 -25.68 36.96
CA LEU A 137 -24.25 -25.24 35.57
C LEU A 137 -25.44 -25.85 34.81
N LYS A 138 -25.80 -27.10 35.12
CA LYS A 138 -26.92 -27.81 34.47
C LYS A 138 -28.27 -27.07 34.55
N PRO A 139 -28.73 -26.57 35.72
CA PRO A 139 -29.99 -25.83 35.79
C PRO A 139 -29.94 -24.53 34.97
N VAL A 140 -28.82 -23.82 34.97
CA VAL A 140 -28.62 -22.58 34.19
C VAL A 140 -28.75 -22.84 32.69
N LEU A 141 -28.13 -23.90 32.18
CA LEU A 141 -28.22 -24.26 30.75
C LEU A 141 -29.64 -24.74 30.38
N ASN A 142 -30.33 -25.42 31.29
CA ASN A 142 -31.72 -25.82 31.08
C ASN A 142 -32.66 -24.61 31.02
N ASP A 143 -32.47 -23.62 31.89
CA ASP A 143 -33.25 -22.38 31.88
C ASP A 143 -33.06 -21.61 30.55
N LEU A 144 -31.82 -21.44 30.09
CA LEU A 144 -31.54 -20.86 28.77
C LEU A 144 -32.24 -21.61 27.62
N ALA A 145 -32.23 -22.94 27.65
CA ALA A 145 -32.90 -23.76 26.64
C ALA A 145 -34.43 -23.61 26.69
N LEU A 146 -35.03 -23.58 27.88
CA LEU A 146 -36.48 -23.40 28.06
C LEU A 146 -36.95 -22.02 27.59
N GLN A 147 -36.12 -20.99 27.77
CA GLN A 147 -36.40 -19.63 27.32
C GLN A 147 -36.08 -19.38 25.83
N GLY A 148 -35.68 -20.40 25.07
CA GLY A 148 -35.36 -20.28 23.65
C GLY A 148 -34.07 -19.50 23.35
N LEU A 149 -33.23 -19.29 24.38
CA LEU A 149 -31.94 -18.60 24.29
C LEU A 149 -30.83 -19.59 23.93
N THR A 150 -30.87 -20.15 22.71
CA THR A 150 -29.91 -21.18 22.24
C THR A 150 -29.07 -20.75 21.03
N ASN A 151 -29.31 -19.56 20.47
CA ASN A 151 -28.72 -19.13 19.20
C ASN A 151 -27.36 -18.40 19.36
N PHE A 152 -26.57 -18.82 20.34
CA PHE A 152 -25.24 -18.28 20.64
C PHE A 152 -24.37 -19.35 21.30
N TYR A 153 -23.06 -19.13 21.27
CA TYR A 153 -22.10 -19.99 21.97
C TYR A 153 -21.74 -19.37 23.31
N LEU A 154 -21.73 -20.16 24.39
CA LEU A 154 -21.22 -19.73 25.69
C LEU A 154 -19.71 -19.91 25.75
N TYR A 155 -19.00 -18.80 25.80
CA TYR A 155 -17.55 -18.78 25.89
C TYR A 155 -17.11 -18.77 27.36
N PRO A 156 -16.18 -19.66 27.77
CA PRO A 156 -15.62 -19.61 29.12
C PRO A 156 -14.71 -18.39 29.28
N THR A 157 -14.85 -17.68 30.40
CA THR A 157 -13.96 -16.58 30.78
C THR A 157 -12.73 -17.16 31.49
N ASP A 158 -11.51 -16.77 31.09
CA ASP A 158 -10.28 -17.28 31.71
C ASP A 158 -10.09 -16.70 33.12
N GLN A 159 -10.19 -17.56 34.13
CA GLN A 159 -10.06 -17.22 35.55
C GLN A 159 -8.80 -17.84 36.20
N GLN A 160 -7.85 -18.36 35.42
CA GLN A 160 -6.68 -19.06 35.96
C GLN A 160 -5.62 -18.09 36.51
N ASN A 161 -5.21 -18.27 37.77
CA ASN A 161 -4.26 -17.39 38.48
C ASN A 161 -2.95 -17.09 37.71
N PHE A 162 -2.41 -18.04 36.94
CA PHE A 162 -1.18 -17.82 36.15
C PHE A 162 -1.40 -16.85 34.99
N ASN A 163 -2.56 -16.94 34.31
CA ASN A 163 -2.94 -16.06 33.20
C ASN A 163 -3.41 -14.68 33.68
N CYS A 164 -3.68 -14.52 34.98
CA CYS A 164 -4.01 -13.24 35.61
C CYS A 164 -2.80 -12.39 36.04
N ARG A 165 -1.58 -12.71 35.55
CA ARG A 165 -0.37 -11.91 35.82
C ARG A 165 -0.29 -10.67 34.93
N LEU A 166 0.14 -9.55 35.51
CA LEU A 166 0.32 -8.26 34.82
C LEU A 166 1.55 -8.29 33.91
N ARG A 167 1.44 -7.71 32.70
CA ARG A 167 2.62 -7.44 31.86
C ARG A 167 3.34 -6.20 32.41
N GLN A 168 4.67 -6.27 32.59
CA GLN A 168 5.45 -5.08 32.94
C GLN A 168 5.50 -4.15 31.72
N ILE A 169 4.78 -3.03 31.79
CA ILE A 169 4.82 -1.95 30.79
C ILE A 169 5.89 -0.94 31.25
N PRO A 170 6.79 -0.46 30.37
CA PRO A 170 7.78 0.54 30.75
C PRO A 170 7.11 1.81 31.31
N PRO A 171 7.54 2.33 32.47
CA PRO A 171 7.00 3.57 33.01
C PRO A 171 7.31 4.76 32.08
N CYS A 172 6.52 5.83 32.17
CA CYS A 172 6.93 7.11 31.61
C CYS A 172 8.28 7.51 32.22
N LEU A 173 9.25 7.87 31.39
CA LEU A 173 10.50 8.43 31.86
C LEU A 173 10.19 9.82 32.44
N GLU A 174 9.96 9.88 33.75
CA GLU A 174 9.94 11.12 34.52
C GLU A 174 11.41 11.51 34.74
N ASN A 175 11.94 12.38 33.85
CA ASN A 175 13.05 13.33 34.03
C ASN A 175 14.04 13.38 32.85
N ASP A 176 14.15 14.57 32.25
CA ASP A 176 15.29 15.27 31.61
C ASP A 176 16.31 14.59 30.66
N GLU A 177 16.28 13.29 30.37
CA GLU A 177 17.27 12.68 29.45
C GLU A 177 16.77 12.44 28.01
N ILE A 178 15.47 12.62 27.74
CA ILE A 178 14.93 12.63 26.37
C ILE A 178 14.00 13.82 26.21
N VAL A 179 14.52 14.94 25.72
CA VAL A 179 13.69 16.04 25.18
C VAL A 179 12.99 15.50 23.94
N ARG A 180 11.77 14.98 24.10
CA ARG A 180 10.93 14.57 22.97
C ARG A 180 10.62 15.83 22.15
N PRO A 181 11.02 15.93 20.88
CA PRO A 181 10.75 17.13 20.08
C PRO A 181 9.25 17.20 19.79
N PHE A 182 8.60 18.23 20.32
CA PHE A 182 7.18 18.47 20.11
C PHE A 182 6.97 19.63 19.12
N ILE A 183 5.77 19.76 18.55
CA ILE A 183 5.45 20.86 17.64
C ILE A 183 5.26 22.17 18.44
N ASN A 184 6.27 23.03 18.41
CA ASN A 184 6.28 24.32 19.12
C ASN A 184 5.27 25.36 18.58
N ASN A 185 4.73 25.17 17.37
CA ASN A 185 3.82 26.10 16.69
C ASN A 185 2.50 25.44 16.27
N PHE A 186 1.85 24.72 17.18
CA PHE A 186 0.56 24.09 16.89
C PHE A 186 -0.54 25.13 16.63
N ASN A 187 -1.19 25.06 15.47
CA ASN A 187 -2.27 25.94 15.04
C ASN A 187 -3.62 25.38 15.49
N TYR A 188 -4.03 25.78 16.69
CA TYR A 188 -5.30 25.40 17.28
C TYR A 188 -6.52 25.76 16.41
N THR A 189 -6.48 26.85 15.64
CA THR A 189 -7.60 27.25 14.77
C THR A 189 -7.85 26.24 13.65
N ARG A 190 -6.80 25.56 13.15
CA ARG A 190 -6.93 24.52 12.12
C ARG A 190 -7.35 23.17 12.68
N PHE A 191 -7.07 22.92 13.97
CA PHE A 191 -7.48 21.72 14.68
C PHE A 191 -8.91 21.81 15.22
N SER A 192 -9.30 22.96 15.76
CA SER A 192 -10.65 23.20 16.29
C SER A 192 -11.71 23.30 15.20
N ASN A 193 -12.98 23.23 15.58
CA ASN A 193 -14.13 23.20 14.67
C ASN A 193 -14.02 22.08 13.62
N SER A 194 -13.59 20.89 14.05
CA SER A 194 -13.31 19.79 13.15
C SER A 194 -13.52 18.43 13.79
N THR A 195 -13.64 17.42 12.93
CA THR A 195 -13.90 16.03 13.32
C THR A 195 -12.71 15.15 13.01
N TRP A 196 -12.33 14.35 14.00
CA TRP A 196 -11.22 13.41 13.97
C TRP A 196 -11.71 12.01 14.31
N PHE A 197 -11.19 11.01 13.62
CA PHE A 197 -11.45 9.60 13.83
C PHE A 197 -10.20 8.94 14.42
N ASP A 198 -10.34 8.21 15.51
CA ASP A 198 -9.22 7.50 16.10
C ASP A 198 -8.92 6.27 15.21
N ILE A 199 -7.76 6.23 14.56
CA ILE A 199 -7.40 5.13 13.65
C ILE A 199 -6.51 4.12 14.37
N PHE A 200 -5.50 4.60 15.10
CA PHE A 200 -4.68 3.75 15.96
C PHE A 200 -4.54 4.38 17.34
N ALA A 201 -4.50 3.56 18.39
CA ALA A 201 -4.19 4.05 19.73
C ALA A 201 -3.56 2.97 20.60
N TYR A 202 -2.88 3.39 21.68
CA TYR A 202 -2.59 2.48 22.79
C TYR A 202 -3.86 2.17 23.57
N GLU A 203 -3.90 0.99 24.17
CA GLU A 203 -5.02 0.53 24.98
C GLU A 203 -5.16 1.37 26.27
N HIS A 204 -6.32 1.99 26.50
CA HIS A 204 -6.60 2.85 27.64
C HIS A 204 -8.04 2.67 28.15
N PRO A 205 -8.32 2.83 29.46
CA PRO A 205 -9.66 2.82 30.05
C PRO A 205 -10.81 3.55 29.30
N PHE A 206 -10.49 4.54 28.44
CA PHE A 206 -11.47 5.36 27.73
C PHE A 206 -11.72 4.93 26.27
N ASN A 207 -10.91 4.01 25.72
CA ASN A 207 -11.05 3.50 24.35
C ASN A 207 -11.17 1.97 24.28
N LEU A 208 -11.19 1.27 25.43
CA LEU A 208 -11.34 -0.19 25.52
C LEU A 208 -12.57 -0.66 24.75
N ASN A 209 -12.33 -1.48 23.71
CA ASN A 209 -13.35 -2.10 22.88
C ASN A 209 -14.32 -1.13 22.19
N SER A 210 -13.92 0.14 22.04
CA SER A 210 -14.68 1.13 21.30
C SER A 210 -14.42 1.02 19.79
N LYS A 211 -15.47 1.15 19.00
CA LYS A 211 -15.47 1.21 17.53
C LYS A 211 -16.04 2.54 17.08
N CYS A 212 -15.81 2.92 15.83
CA CYS A 212 -16.33 4.15 15.23
C CYS A 212 -16.04 5.40 16.06
N VAL A 213 -14.88 5.44 16.71
CA VAL A 213 -14.51 6.52 17.63
C VAL A 213 -14.25 7.78 16.81
N ARG A 214 -15.04 8.81 17.09
CA ARG A 214 -15.03 10.07 16.35
C ARG A 214 -15.23 11.23 17.30
N THR A 215 -14.21 12.07 17.41
CA THR A 215 -14.22 13.28 18.24
C THR A 215 -14.42 14.53 17.38
N THR A 216 -15.45 15.31 17.70
CA THR A 216 -15.71 16.61 17.07
C THR A 216 -15.40 17.72 18.06
N PHE A 217 -14.44 18.57 17.73
CA PHE A 217 -14.07 19.75 18.51
C PHE A 217 -14.83 20.95 17.98
N LEU A 218 -15.58 21.65 18.84
CA LEU A 218 -16.35 22.85 18.58
C LEU A 218 -15.70 24.03 19.31
N ARG A 219 -15.28 25.03 18.57
CA ARG A 219 -14.60 26.22 19.14
C ARG A 219 -15.60 27.10 19.88
N ALA A 220 -15.29 27.53 21.10
CA ALA A 220 -16.13 28.48 21.83
C ALA A 220 -15.99 29.91 21.27
N GLU A 221 -17.09 30.62 21.04
CA GLU A 221 -17.11 31.97 20.41
C GLU A 221 -16.33 33.03 21.21
N SER A 222 -16.24 32.88 22.53
CA SER A 222 -15.62 33.85 23.45
C SER A 222 -14.14 33.57 23.78
N SER A 223 -13.52 32.52 23.23
CA SER A 223 -12.11 32.21 23.52
C SER A 223 -11.35 31.59 22.35
N THR A 224 -10.13 32.06 22.10
CA THR A 224 -9.23 31.50 21.07
C THR A 224 -8.50 30.23 21.52
N ARG A 225 -8.80 29.69 22.71
CA ARG A 225 -8.00 28.63 23.36
C ARG A 225 -8.81 27.54 24.07
N ARG A 226 -10.15 27.52 23.95
CA ARG A 226 -10.98 26.44 24.49
C ARG A 226 -11.95 25.91 23.42
N SER A 227 -12.08 24.60 23.35
CA SER A 227 -13.06 23.88 22.53
C SER A 227 -13.93 23.03 23.44
N LEU A 228 -15.22 23.03 23.20
CA LEU A 228 -16.06 21.92 23.60
C LEU A 228 -15.75 20.76 22.66
N PHE A 229 -15.69 19.53 23.12
CA PHE A 229 -15.60 18.39 22.21
C PHE A 229 -16.69 17.37 22.52
N ILE A 230 -17.09 16.67 21.46
CA ILE A 230 -18.08 15.60 21.50
C ILE A 230 -17.43 14.37 20.86
N THR A 231 -17.09 13.39 21.66
CA THR A 231 -16.60 12.09 21.20
C THR A 231 -17.77 11.13 21.11
N ASN A 232 -18.02 10.61 19.90
CA ASN A 232 -19.00 9.57 19.65
C ASN A 232 -18.23 8.26 19.43
N PHE A 233 -18.68 7.17 20.00
CA PHE A 233 -18.13 5.84 19.71
C PHE A 233 -19.18 4.77 19.94
N VAL A 234 -19.00 3.62 19.33
CA VAL A 234 -19.74 2.39 19.60
C VAL A 234 -18.97 1.64 20.67
N ASP A 235 -19.55 1.41 21.84
CA ASP A 235 -18.88 0.72 22.94
C ASP A 235 -18.75 -0.80 22.71
N SER A 236 -18.20 -1.51 23.70
CA SER A 236 -17.93 -2.95 23.62
C SER A 236 -19.17 -3.83 23.43
N ILE A 237 -20.36 -3.28 23.65
CA ILE A 237 -21.64 -3.98 23.54
C ILE A 237 -22.48 -3.46 22.35
N GLY A 238 -21.88 -2.65 21.46
CA GLY A 238 -22.51 -2.22 20.22
C GLY A 238 -23.32 -0.92 20.31
N LEU A 239 -23.24 -0.17 21.42
CA LEU A 239 -24.06 1.01 21.65
C LEU A 239 -23.34 2.32 21.38
N LEU A 240 -24.05 3.27 20.77
CA LEU A 240 -23.53 4.59 20.46
C LEU A 240 -23.48 5.46 21.72
N THR A 241 -22.28 5.60 22.29
CA THR A 241 -22.00 6.41 23.46
C THR A 241 -21.47 7.79 23.05
N ARG A 242 -21.86 8.83 23.80
CA ARG A 242 -21.41 10.22 23.58
C ARG A 242 -20.76 10.79 24.82
N VAL A 243 -19.55 11.30 24.65
CA VAL A 243 -18.76 11.93 25.72
C VAL A 243 -18.52 13.38 25.38
N TYR A 244 -18.76 14.24 26.36
CA TYR A 244 -18.59 15.68 26.25
C TYR A 244 -17.46 16.14 27.17
N GLY A 245 -16.69 17.13 26.72
CA GLY A 245 -15.70 17.77 27.57
C GLY A 245 -15.19 19.09 27.01
N VAL A 246 -14.21 19.64 27.70
CA VAL A 246 -13.52 20.87 27.33
C VAL A 246 -12.05 20.54 27.07
N ALA A 247 -11.56 20.92 25.89
CA ALA A 247 -10.13 20.98 25.60
C ALA A 247 -9.67 22.43 25.76
N SER A 248 -8.64 22.66 26.56
CA SER A 248 -8.07 23.98 26.83
C SER A 248 -6.58 24.03 26.50
N TRP A 249 -6.16 25.11 25.86
CA TRP A 249 -4.79 25.29 25.34
C TRP A 249 -4.06 26.36 26.15
N ASN A 250 -2.87 26.02 26.63
CA ASN A 250 -1.95 26.97 27.25
C ASN A 250 -0.91 27.43 26.21
N SER A 251 -0.58 28.72 26.16
CA SER A 251 0.43 29.25 25.22
C SER A 251 1.87 29.01 25.66
N GLN A 252 2.08 28.49 26.87
CA GLN A 252 3.41 28.19 27.42
C GLN A 252 3.69 26.69 27.60
N SER A 253 2.67 25.82 27.51
CA SER A 253 2.86 24.37 27.55
C SER A 253 2.58 23.72 26.21
N ILE A 254 3.34 22.66 25.95
CA ILE A 254 3.54 22.00 24.67
C ILE A 254 2.37 21.06 24.31
N GLY A 255 1.27 21.17 25.06
CA GLY A 255 0.12 20.28 25.01
C GLY A 255 -1.23 20.96 25.30
N TYR A 256 -2.31 20.21 25.13
CA TYR A 256 -3.66 20.64 25.49
C TYR A 256 -4.23 19.81 26.63
N ASN A 257 -4.90 20.49 27.55
CA ASN A 257 -5.56 19.87 28.69
C ASN A 257 -6.99 19.54 28.32
N VAL A 258 -7.33 18.26 28.44
CA VAL A 258 -8.70 17.77 28.27
C VAL A 258 -9.31 17.53 29.64
N SER A 259 -10.46 18.13 29.89
CA SER A 259 -11.31 17.88 31.05
C SER A 259 -12.65 17.35 30.58
N TYR A 260 -13.08 16.22 31.11
CA TYR A 260 -14.36 15.60 30.75
C TYR A 260 -15.46 16.13 31.67
N PHE A 261 -16.66 16.43 31.15
CA PHE A 261 -17.73 16.98 31.99
C PHE A 261 -18.25 16.00 33.05
N ALA A 262 -18.14 14.70 32.79
CA ALA A 262 -18.49 13.66 33.76
C ALA A 262 -17.40 13.42 34.82
N LEU A 263 -16.16 13.92 34.62
CA LEU A 263 -14.99 13.66 35.47
C LEU A 263 -14.12 14.93 35.60
N PRO A 264 -14.52 15.90 36.44
CA PRO A 264 -13.84 17.19 36.55
C PRO A 264 -12.39 17.08 37.06
N ASP A 265 -12.11 16.08 37.89
CA ASP A 265 -10.81 15.86 38.55
C ASP A 265 -9.80 15.11 37.67
N LEU A 266 -10.23 14.56 36.53
CA LEU A 266 -9.39 13.84 35.59
C LEU A 266 -9.00 14.75 34.42
N SER A 267 -8.11 15.70 34.69
CA SER A 267 -7.46 16.46 33.61
C SER A 267 -6.28 15.66 33.04
N THR A 268 -6.24 15.52 31.71
CA THR A 268 -5.12 14.84 31.01
C THR A 268 -4.46 15.82 30.05
N GLU A 269 -3.14 15.97 30.18
CA GLU A 269 -2.33 16.78 29.28
C GLU A 269 -1.87 15.93 28.08
N PHE A 270 -2.15 16.40 26.87
CA PHE A 270 -1.76 15.74 25.62
C PHE A 270 -0.72 16.58 24.88
N SER A 271 0.40 15.98 24.54
CA SER A 271 1.41 16.56 23.66
C SER A 271 1.17 16.14 22.21
N VAL A 272 1.34 17.08 21.28
CA VAL A 272 1.27 16.81 19.84
C VAL A 272 2.67 16.46 19.33
N LEU A 273 2.86 15.20 18.93
CA LEU A 273 4.13 14.71 18.39
C LEU A 273 4.26 15.01 16.90
N ASP A 274 3.17 14.92 16.14
CA ASP A 274 3.15 15.29 14.73
C ASP A 274 1.74 15.69 14.29
N VAL A 275 1.60 16.55 13.28
CA VAL A 275 0.30 16.94 12.73
C VAL A 275 0.36 17.34 11.26
N VAL A 276 -0.63 16.87 10.53
CA VAL A 276 -1.08 17.36 9.23
C VAL A 276 -2.57 17.61 9.39
N TYR A 277 -2.97 18.85 9.69
CA TYR A 277 -4.31 19.23 10.20
C TYR A 277 -5.49 18.71 9.37
N THR A 278 -5.20 18.37 8.14
CA THR A 278 -6.13 18.02 7.08
C THR A 278 -6.22 16.51 6.84
N ASN A 279 -5.28 15.76 7.41
CA ASN A 279 -5.18 14.32 7.22
C ASN A 279 -5.02 13.56 8.55
N TYR A 280 -4.04 13.90 9.39
CA TYR A 280 -3.78 13.18 10.63
C TYR A 280 -3.14 14.01 11.74
N ILE A 281 -3.27 13.55 12.97
CA ILE A 281 -2.56 14.08 14.14
C ILE A 281 -2.08 12.92 15.00
N LEU A 282 -0.86 13.02 15.50
CA LEU A 282 -0.23 12.08 16.41
C LEU A 282 -0.12 12.74 17.79
N LEU A 283 -0.75 12.09 18.77
CA LEU A 283 -0.87 12.57 20.13
C LEU A 283 -0.16 11.61 21.09
N HIS A 284 0.43 12.17 22.13
CA HIS A 284 1.02 11.43 23.25
C HIS A 284 0.58 12.04 24.58
N SER A 285 0.40 11.19 25.59
CA SER A 285 0.19 11.62 26.97
C SER A 285 0.88 10.63 27.92
N CYS A 286 1.19 11.09 29.13
CA CYS A 286 1.56 10.22 30.24
C CYS A 286 0.42 10.16 31.24
N ILE A 287 -0.27 9.02 31.32
CA ILE A 287 -1.41 8.83 32.22
C ILE A 287 -1.03 7.77 33.25
N ASN A 288 -1.08 8.12 34.54
CA ASN A 288 -0.71 7.22 35.65
C ASN A 288 0.67 6.54 35.45
N LYS A 289 1.68 7.31 35.04
CA LYS A 289 3.04 6.84 34.73
C LYS A 289 3.13 5.84 33.57
N ARG A 290 2.16 5.84 32.65
CA ARG A 290 2.17 5.02 31.42
C ARG A 290 2.02 5.88 30.18
N ASN A 291 2.77 5.51 29.13
CA ASN A 291 2.63 6.16 27.83
C ASN A 291 1.25 5.83 27.24
N ALA A 292 0.59 6.84 26.69
CA ALA A 292 -0.60 6.71 25.89
C ALA A 292 -0.40 7.46 24.57
N VAL A 293 -0.83 6.87 23.45
CA VAL A 293 -0.63 7.38 22.09
C VAL A 293 -1.92 7.27 21.31
N TRP A 294 -2.23 8.28 20.48
CA TRP A 294 -3.34 8.27 19.54
C TRP A 294 -2.90 8.78 18.17
N MET A 295 -3.27 8.06 17.12
CA MET A 295 -3.18 8.44 15.72
C MET A 295 -4.60 8.71 15.22
N LEU A 296 -4.95 10.00 15.12
CA LEU A 296 -6.25 10.40 14.63
C LEU A 296 -6.17 10.79 13.15
N SER A 297 -7.22 10.52 12.39
CA SER A 297 -7.34 10.94 10.99
C SER A 297 -8.57 11.82 10.77
N ARG A 298 -8.53 12.66 9.72
CA ARG A 298 -9.69 13.39 9.19
C ARG A 298 -10.63 12.48 8.38
N LYS A 299 -10.20 11.26 8.07
CA LYS A 299 -10.99 10.21 7.41
C LYS A 299 -11.16 9.03 8.36
N ARG A 300 -12.04 8.09 7.99
CA ARG A 300 -12.22 6.80 8.67
C ARG A 300 -11.05 5.81 8.49
N TYR A 301 -10.02 6.23 7.78
CA TYR A 301 -8.81 5.45 7.54
C TYR A 301 -7.63 6.41 7.45
N LEU A 302 -6.42 5.91 7.71
CA LEU A 302 -5.19 6.67 7.55
C LEU A 302 -4.45 6.16 6.31
N GLU A 303 -3.96 7.07 5.46
CA GLU A 303 -3.17 6.68 4.28
C GLU A 303 -1.80 6.15 4.71
N PRO A 304 -1.22 5.15 4.00
CA PRO A 304 0.03 4.50 4.40
C PRO A 304 1.18 5.47 4.67
N TYR A 305 1.29 6.55 3.88
CA TYR A 305 2.30 7.59 4.08
C TYR A 305 2.25 8.23 5.48
N PHE A 306 1.06 8.55 5.98
CA PHE A 306 0.91 9.15 7.30
C PHE A 306 1.08 8.13 8.43
N ILE A 307 0.85 6.85 8.15
CA ILE A 307 1.23 5.76 9.07
C ILE A 307 2.75 5.69 9.18
N ASP A 308 3.47 5.61 8.06
CA ASP A 308 4.93 5.55 8.02
C ASP A 308 5.55 6.76 8.73
N ARG A 309 5.02 7.96 8.46
CA ARG A 309 5.46 9.20 9.11
C ARG A 309 5.24 9.16 10.63
N ALA A 310 4.07 8.73 11.09
CA ALA A 310 3.76 8.63 12.51
C ALA A 310 4.62 7.59 13.23
N VAL A 311 4.84 6.43 12.62
CA VAL A 311 5.70 5.37 13.16
C VAL A 311 7.13 5.88 13.36
N ASN A 312 7.70 6.54 12.35
CA ASN A 312 9.05 7.11 12.46
C ASN A 312 9.16 8.07 13.65
N VAL A 313 8.15 8.92 13.85
CA VAL A 313 8.11 9.85 15.00
C VAL A 313 8.01 9.08 16.32
N LEU A 314 7.22 8.02 16.41
CA LEU A 314 7.12 7.19 17.61
C LEU A 314 8.44 6.51 17.97
N GLU A 315 9.11 5.90 16.99
CA GLU A 315 10.39 5.21 17.18
C GLU A 315 11.48 6.18 17.62
N GLN A 316 11.58 7.36 17.00
CA GLN A 316 12.51 8.43 17.40
C GLN A 316 12.29 8.92 18.84
N ASN A 317 11.06 8.79 19.35
CA ASN A 317 10.68 9.20 20.70
C ASN A 317 10.71 8.03 21.72
N GLY A 318 11.23 6.86 21.34
CA GLY A 318 11.31 5.67 22.20
C GLY A 318 9.94 5.08 22.58
N LEU A 319 8.92 5.30 21.74
CA LEU A 319 7.57 4.79 21.93
C LEU A 319 7.37 3.49 21.14
N SER A 320 6.90 2.43 21.81
CA SER A 320 6.77 1.11 21.19
C SER A 320 5.57 0.99 20.26
N ILE A 321 5.84 0.80 18.97
CA ILE A 321 4.84 0.55 17.94
C ILE A 321 4.02 -0.73 18.19
N SER A 322 4.58 -1.71 18.92
CA SER A 322 3.91 -2.98 19.24
C SER A 322 2.67 -2.84 20.14
N LEU A 323 2.48 -1.66 20.73
CA LEU A 323 1.34 -1.35 21.59
C LEU A 323 0.21 -0.64 20.85
N LEU A 324 0.40 -0.25 19.58
CA LEU A 324 -0.63 0.35 18.73
C LEU A 324 -1.69 -0.69 18.36
N GLN A 325 -2.96 -0.32 18.50
CA GLN A 325 -4.09 -1.09 18.02
C GLN A 325 -4.89 -0.28 17.01
N GLU A 326 -5.31 -0.91 15.91
CA GLU A 326 -6.27 -0.32 14.98
C GLU A 326 -7.67 -0.27 15.61
N ILE A 327 -8.32 0.86 15.48
CA ILE A 327 -9.71 1.09 15.91
C ILE A 327 -10.60 0.98 14.67
N GLU A 328 -11.61 0.11 14.73
CA GLU A 328 -12.51 -0.17 13.60
C GLU A 328 -13.46 1.01 13.34
N GLN A 329 -13.50 1.53 12.11
CA GLN A 329 -14.26 2.75 11.75
C GLN A 329 -15.43 2.52 10.75
N ALA A 330 -15.91 1.29 10.59
CA ALA A 330 -16.96 0.94 9.61
C ALA A 330 -18.37 1.45 10.01
N LEU A 331 -19.09 2.13 9.12
CA LEU A 331 -20.48 2.55 9.33
C LEU A 331 -21.47 1.39 9.11
N LEU A 332 -22.41 1.19 10.05
CA LEU A 332 -23.56 0.28 9.89
C LEU A 332 -24.46 0.62 8.70
N SER A 333 -24.43 1.84 8.17
CA SER A 333 -25.19 2.26 6.97
C SER A 333 -24.39 2.27 5.66
N GLU A 334 -23.07 2.08 5.69
CA GLU A 334 -22.23 2.04 4.48
C GLU A 334 -22.10 0.62 3.90
N LEU A 335 -22.70 -0.38 4.55
CA LEU A 335 -22.84 -1.75 4.03
C LEU A 335 -23.92 -1.91 2.95
N LYS A 336 -24.65 -0.85 2.58
CA LYS A 336 -25.76 -0.93 1.61
C LYS A 336 -25.61 -0.14 0.31
N ASN A 337 -24.61 0.73 0.15
CA ASN A 337 -24.47 1.56 -1.06
C ASN A 337 -23.10 1.46 -1.76
N ASP A 338 -22.41 0.33 -1.63
CA ASP A 338 -21.19 0.06 -2.42
C ASP A 338 -21.25 -1.34 -3.07
N ILE A 339 -22.45 -1.63 -3.57
CA ILE A 339 -22.76 -2.70 -4.50
C ILE A 339 -23.44 -2.04 -5.70
N ASP A 340 -22.65 -1.41 -6.54
CA ASP A 340 -22.71 -1.77 -7.94
C ASP A 340 -21.37 -2.37 -8.34
N SER A 341 -21.47 -3.60 -8.81
CA SER A 341 -20.40 -4.44 -9.30
C SER A 341 -19.84 -3.87 -10.60
N GLU A 342 -18.85 -2.99 -10.54
CA GLU A 342 -17.88 -2.96 -11.61
C GLU A 342 -16.89 -4.09 -11.37
N ILE A 343 -16.96 -5.09 -12.26
CA ILE A 343 -15.96 -6.14 -12.36
C ILE A 343 -14.66 -5.45 -12.74
N ILE A 344 -13.82 -5.15 -11.76
CA ILE A 344 -12.44 -4.72 -12.02
C ILE A 344 -11.71 -5.94 -12.56
N ASP A 345 -11.53 -5.99 -13.87
CA ASP A 345 -10.56 -6.91 -14.47
C ASP A 345 -9.17 -6.42 -14.08
N ILE A 346 -8.54 -7.12 -13.13
CA ILE A 346 -7.20 -6.80 -12.64
C ILE A 346 -6.19 -7.00 -13.79
N ASN A 347 -6.47 -7.93 -14.72
CA ASN A 347 -5.65 -8.26 -15.89
C ASN A 347 -4.13 -8.22 -15.60
N LEU A 348 -3.72 -8.92 -14.54
CA LEU A 348 -2.32 -9.08 -14.14
C LEU A 348 -1.85 -10.51 -14.38
N PRO A 349 -0.55 -10.72 -14.67
CA PRO A 349 0.05 -12.05 -14.69
C PRO A 349 -0.27 -12.84 -13.43
N ARG A 350 -0.54 -14.14 -13.58
CA ARG A 350 -0.94 -15.03 -12.48
C ARG A 350 0.05 -15.03 -11.30
N ASN A 351 1.34 -14.89 -11.60
CA ASN A 351 2.41 -14.83 -10.60
C ASN A 351 2.60 -13.45 -9.92
N HIS A 352 1.80 -12.44 -10.29
CA HIS A 352 1.76 -11.12 -9.64
C HIS A 352 0.56 -10.97 -8.71
N LEU A 353 -0.43 -11.87 -8.83
CA LEU A 353 -1.72 -11.75 -8.13
C LEU A 353 -1.57 -11.85 -6.61
N SER A 354 -0.69 -12.73 -6.11
CA SER A 354 -0.50 -12.90 -4.66
C SER A 354 -0.03 -11.60 -4.01
N GLN A 355 1.03 -10.99 -4.54
CA GLN A 355 1.59 -9.72 -4.08
C GLN A 355 0.56 -8.59 -4.24
N PHE A 356 -0.16 -8.55 -5.36
CA PHE A 356 -1.22 -7.56 -5.59
C PHE A 356 -2.31 -7.65 -4.52
N PHE A 357 -2.88 -8.83 -4.28
CA PHE A 357 -3.97 -9.02 -3.31
C PHE A 357 -3.53 -8.81 -1.86
N ASN A 358 -2.31 -9.19 -1.51
CA ASN A 358 -1.77 -8.98 -0.16
C ASN A 358 -1.55 -7.51 0.15
N ASN A 359 -1.33 -6.67 -0.87
CA ASN A 359 -1.22 -5.22 -0.72
C ASN A 359 -2.58 -4.50 -0.53
N ILE A 360 -3.72 -5.19 -0.76
CA ILE A 360 -5.08 -4.63 -0.61
C ILE A 360 -6.02 -5.59 0.16
N PRO A 361 -5.70 -5.94 1.42
CA PRO A 361 -6.37 -7.03 2.15
C PRO A 361 -7.88 -6.84 2.31
N LYS A 362 -8.36 -5.59 2.42
CA LYS A 362 -9.80 -5.27 2.49
C LYS A 362 -10.54 -5.68 1.22
N PHE A 363 -9.99 -5.37 0.04
CA PHE A 363 -10.56 -5.76 -1.24
C PHE A 363 -10.48 -7.28 -1.46
N THR A 364 -9.36 -7.89 -1.09
CA THR A 364 -9.15 -9.35 -1.19
C THR A 364 -10.20 -10.14 -0.41
N LYS A 365 -10.54 -9.68 0.81
CA LYS A 365 -11.63 -10.29 1.61
C LYS A 365 -12.99 -10.17 0.93
N LYS A 366 -13.30 -9.01 0.31
CA LYS A 366 -14.54 -8.79 -0.46
C LYS A 366 -14.59 -9.73 -1.69
N LEU A 367 -13.50 -9.82 -2.45
CA LEU A 367 -13.42 -10.70 -3.62
C LEU A 367 -13.62 -12.19 -3.28
N ASN A 368 -13.10 -12.67 -2.15
CA ASN A 368 -13.31 -14.07 -1.77
C ASN A 368 -14.79 -14.38 -1.44
N GLN A 369 -15.54 -13.37 -0.99
CA GLN A 369 -16.95 -13.51 -0.61
C GLN A 369 -17.88 -13.35 -1.83
N THR A 370 -17.69 -12.32 -2.65
CA THR A 370 -18.65 -11.90 -3.69
C THR A 370 -18.01 -11.65 -5.07
N GLY A 371 -16.72 -11.94 -5.24
CA GLY A 371 -15.94 -11.57 -6.44
C GLY A 371 -16.01 -12.53 -7.63
N ASN A 372 -15.32 -12.13 -8.70
CA ASN A 372 -15.15 -12.91 -9.93
C ASN A 372 -14.66 -14.34 -9.63
N LYS A 373 -15.30 -15.33 -10.27
CA LYS A 373 -15.00 -16.76 -10.10
C LYS A 373 -13.52 -17.08 -10.26
N PHE A 374 -12.85 -16.49 -11.24
CA PHE A 374 -11.42 -16.72 -11.51
C PHE A 374 -10.54 -16.30 -10.32
N TYR A 375 -10.73 -15.09 -9.78
CA TYR A 375 -9.94 -14.61 -8.64
C TYR A 375 -10.29 -15.35 -7.36
N LYS A 376 -11.56 -15.73 -7.17
CA LYS A 376 -11.96 -16.57 -6.04
C LYS A 376 -11.30 -17.95 -6.08
N GLU A 377 -11.24 -18.58 -7.25
CA GLU A 377 -10.54 -19.85 -7.44
C GLU A 377 -9.04 -19.70 -7.17
N PHE A 378 -8.41 -18.63 -7.68
CA PHE A 378 -7.01 -18.33 -7.39
C PHE A 378 -6.73 -18.18 -5.89
N LEU A 379 -7.53 -17.35 -5.18
CA LEU A 379 -7.37 -17.09 -3.74
C LEU A 379 -7.57 -18.33 -2.86
N ASN A 380 -8.26 -19.36 -3.36
CA ASN A 380 -8.46 -20.63 -2.66
C ASN A 380 -7.51 -21.74 -3.16
N SER A 381 -6.68 -21.46 -4.17
CA SER A 381 -5.71 -22.41 -4.72
C SER A 381 -4.41 -22.43 -3.91
N ALA A 382 -3.62 -23.50 -4.08
CA ALA A 382 -2.29 -23.61 -3.47
C ALA A 382 -1.27 -22.61 -4.07
N GLU A 383 -1.60 -21.94 -5.18
CA GLU A 383 -0.73 -20.95 -5.82
C GLU A 383 -0.78 -19.59 -5.12
N TYR A 384 -1.84 -19.31 -4.35
CA TYR A 384 -1.95 -18.07 -3.60
C TYR A 384 -1.11 -18.12 -2.33
N ASP A 385 -0.02 -17.36 -2.32
CA ASP A 385 0.85 -17.17 -1.18
C ASP A 385 0.37 -15.96 -0.38
N LYS A 386 -0.08 -16.18 0.86
CA LYS A 386 -0.64 -15.13 1.74
C LYS A 386 0.42 -14.25 2.40
N GLU A 387 1.69 -14.66 2.36
CA GLU A 387 2.78 -13.93 3.03
C GLU A 387 3.60 -13.10 2.06
N ILE A 388 3.54 -13.41 0.75
CA ILE A 388 4.35 -12.75 -0.27
C ILE A 388 3.89 -11.31 -0.54
N CYS A 389 4.85 -10.41 -0.75
CA CYS A 389 4.61 -8.99 -0.99
C CYS A 389 5.64 -8.45 -1.97
N TRP A 390 5.42 -7.26 -2.53
CA TRP A 390 6.35 -6.67 -3.51
C TRP A 390 7.69 -6.26 -2.88
N GLY A 391 7.72 -5.96 -1.58
CA GLY A 391 8.91 -5.58 -0.81
C GLY A 391 8.94 -4.11 -0.39
N TYR A 392 8.09 -3.28 -0.98
CA TYR A 392 7.94 -1.86 -0.61
C TYR A 392 6.84 -1.62 0.44
N GLU A 393 6.03 -2.63 0.77
CA GLU A 393 5.01 -2.56 1.81
C GLU A 393 5.63 -2.55 3.21
N TYR A 394 4.97 -1.89 4.17
CA TYR A 394 5.49 -1.66 5.52
C TYR A 394 5.65 -2.97 6.33
N GLU A 395 4.64 -3.85 6.34
CA GLU A 395 4.66 -5.13 7.07
C GLU A 395 5.10 -6.32 6.19
N CYS A 396 5.89 -6.06 5.15
CA CYS A 396 6.28 -7.10 4.21
C CYS A 396 7.27 -8.09 4.85
N LYS A 397 6.79 -9.26 5.28
CA LYS A 397 7.60 -10.32 5.88
C LYS A 397 8.36 -11.16 4.85
N LYS A 398 7.76 -11.36 3.67
CA LYS A 398 8.30 -12.20 2.60
C LYS A 398 8.34 -11.41 1.28
N PRO A 399 9.32 -10.51 1.11
CA PRO A 399 9.47 -9.73 -0.12
C PRO A 399 9.73 -10.66 -1.31
N TYR A 400 9.04 -10.40 -2.41
CA TYR A 400 9.26 -11.08 -3.68
C TYR A 400 10.62 -10.64 -4.23
N HIS A 401 11.62 -11.49 -4.04
CA HIS A 401 12.94 -11.32 -4.62
C HIS A 401 13.28 -12.57 -5.43
N VAL A 402 13.82 -12.34 -6.62
CA VAL A 402 14.38 -13.39 -7.48
C VAL A 402 15.85 -13.11 -7.82
N HIS A 403 16.37 -11.98 -7.35
CA HIS A 403 17.74 -11.60 -7.59
C HIS A 403 18.70 -12.46 -6.79
N LYS A 404 19.88 -12.63 -7.36
CA LYS A 404 20.95 -13.42 -6.77
C LYS A 404 22.27 -12.72 -7.02
N CYS A 405 23.19 -12.93 -6.09
CA CYS A 405 24.54 -12.42 -6.19
C CYS A 405 25.49 -13.62 -6.12
N PRO A 406 25.82 -14.31 -7.22
CA PRO A 406 26.82 -15.39 -7.18
C PRO A 406 28.22 -14.89 -6.78
N GLY A 407 29.07 -15.80 -6.32
CA GLY A 407 30.47 -15.51 -5.95
C GLY A 407 30.65 -14.68 -4.67
N ASN A 408 31.87 -14.24 -4.41
CA ASN A 408 32.19 -13.37 -3.26
C ASN A 408 31.62 -11.96 -3.46
N HIS A 409 31.42 -11.22 -2.36
CA HIS A 409 31.06 -9.81 -2.46
C HIS A 409 32.20 -9.03 -3.13
N SER A 410 31.85 -8.01 -3.93
CA SER A 410 32.81 -7.18 -4.66
C SER A 410 32.30 -5.74 -4.78
N GLY A 411 33.18 -4.79 -5.05
CA GLY A 411 32.85 -3.37 -5.13
C GLY A 411 33.08 -2.64 -3.80
N TYR A 412 32.21 -1.69 -3.48
CA TYR A 412 32.36 -0.79 -2.33
C TYR A 412 31.60 -1.23 -1.06
N VAL A 413 31.11 -2.48 -1.02
CA VAL A 413 30.34 -3.04 0.10
C VAL A 413 31.18 -3.98 0.95
N SER A 414 30.88 -4.03 2.25
CA SER A 414 31.65 -4.78 3.26
C SER A 414 31.21 -6.24 3.47
N SER A 415 30.03 -6.63 2.97
CA SER A 415 29.51 -8.00 3.14
C SER A 415 28.63 -8.45 1.97
N LYS A 416 28.25 -9.73 1.98
CA LYS A 416 27.39 -10.31 0.94
C LYS A 416 25.93 -9.84 1.07
N GLU A 417 25.48 -9.71 2.30
CA GLU A 417 24.18 -9.18 2.68
C GLU A 417 24.07 -7.72 2.21
N ALA A 418 25.10 -6.90 2.49
CA ALA A 418 25.15 -5.52 2.00
C ALA A 418 25.13 -5.45 0.46
N GLN A 419 25.80 -6.38 -0.24
CA GLN A 419 25.76 -6.45 -1.70
C GLN A 419 24.34 -6.72 -2.22
N PHE A 420 23.63 -7.63 -1.57
CA PHE A 420 22.25 -8.00 -1.89
C PHE A 420 21.30 -6.83 -1.64
N ASP A 421 21.39 -6.21 -0.46
CA ASP A 421 20.55 -5.07 -0.07
C ASP A 421 20.75 -3.87 -1.00
N VAL A 422 22.00 -3.59 -1.39
CA VAL A 422 22.34 -2.51 -2.33
C VAL A 422 21.74 -2.78 -3.71
N PHE A 423 21.83 -4.01 -4.22
CA PHE A 423 21.17 -4.36 -5.49
C PHE A 423 19.65 -4.19 -5.39
N HIS A 424 19.05 -4.67 -4.30
CA HIS A 424 17.61 -4.55 -4.08
C HIS A 424 17.15 -3.08 -4.06
N ALA A 425 17.90 -2.21 -3.38
CA ALA A 425 17.62 -0.77 -3.30
C ALA A 425 17.84 -0.04 -4.64
N GLN A 426 18.88 -0.38 -5.40
CA GLN A 426 19.26 0.36 -6.61
C GLN A 426 18.52 -0.10 -7.87
N ALA A 427 18.20 -1.39 -7.96
CA ALA A 427 17.82 -2.04 -9.23
C ALA A 427 16.56 -2.90 -9.15
N ASP A 428 15.90 -2.99 -7.99
CA ASP A 428 14.71 -3.82 -7.76
C ASP A 428 13.60 -3.02 -7.03
N PHE A 429 12.59 -3.70 -6.48
CA PHE A 429 11.48 -3.06 -5.75
C PHE A 429 11.91 -2.22 -4.54
N GLY A 430 13.13 -2.38 -4.03
CA GLY A 430 13.71 -1.49 -3.02
C GLY A 430 13.82 -0.04 -3.52
N PHE A 431 14.04 0.19 -4.82
CA PHE A 431 14.03 1.53 -5.39
C PHE A 431 12.66 2.20 -5.21
N ILE A 432 11.58 1.45 -5.43
CA ILE A 432 10.20 1.94 -5.22
C ILE A 432 9.97 2.27 -3.75
N LYS A 433 10.45 1.41 -2.85
CA LYS A 433 10.38 1.63 -1.40
C LYS A 433 11.05 2.94 -1.00
N ASP A 434 12.24 3.21 -1.53
CA ASP A 434 12.99 4.43 -1.24
C ASP A 434 12.31 5.67 -1.80
N GLN A 435 11.75 5.60 -3.02
CA GLN A 435 10.94 6.70 -3.57
C GLN A 435 9.71 6.99 -2.70
N ARG A 436 9.01 5.96 -2.19
CA ARG A 436 7.85 6.10 -1.29
C ARG A 436 8.23 6.77 0.04
N LYS A 437 9.35 6.34 0.64
CA LYS A 437 9.86 6.92 1.90
C LYS A 437 10.23 8.40 1.77
N GLN A 438 10.59 8.83 0.57
CA GLN A 438 11.02 10.19 0.27
C GLN A 438 9.87 11.09 -0.23
N MET A 439 8.61 10.69 -0.08
CA MET A 439 7.46 11.50 -0.45
C MET A 439 7.23 12.64 0.55
N PHE A 440 6.96 13.84 0.06
CA PHE A 440 6.61 15.01 0.84
C PHE A 440 5.31 15.62 0.33
N LEU A 441 4.43 16.02 1.24
CA LEU A 441 3.21 16.77 0.91
C LEU A 441 3.54 18.26 0.79
N TYR A 442 3.53 18.79 -0.42
CA TYR A 442 3.86 20.19 -0.71
C TYR A 442 2.63 21.09 -0.71
N CYS A 443 1.50 20.59 -1.20
CA CYS A 443 0.20 21.28 -1.22
C CYS A 443 -0.74 20.51 -0.30
N GLU A 444 -0.90 21.01 0.93
CA GLU A 444 -1.72 20.37 1.96
C GLU A 444 -3.20 20.82 1.82
N PRO A 445 -4.14 19.92 1.53
CA PRO A 445 -5.53 20.29 1.21
C PRO A 445 -6.29 20.74 2.45
N TYR A 446 -6.96 21.90 2.53
CA TYR A 446 -7.67 22.29 3.77
C TYR A 446 -8.79 21.31 4.19
N ARG A 447 -9.41 20.66 3.22
CA ARG A 447 -10.43 19.61 3.32
C ARG A 447 -10.15 18.51 2.29
N PHE A 448 -10.72 17.33 2.47
CA PHE A 448 -10.42 16.17 1.62
C PHE A 448 -10.63 16.40 0.10
N ASP A 449 -11.62 17.21 -0.25
CA ASP A 449 -12.03 17.58 -1.61
C ASP A 449 -11.25 18.76 -2.19
N ASP A 450 -10.32 19.34 -1.43
CA ASP A 450 -9.43 20.41 -1.91
C ASP A 450 -8.26 19.85 -2.73
N SER A 451 -7.43 20.76 -3.22
CA SER A 451 -6.27 20.39 -4.02
C SER A 451 -5.16 19.81 -3.16
N SER A 452 -4.45 18.80 -3.67
CA SER A 452 -3.24 18.28 -3.03
C SER A 452 -2.14 18.01 -4.03
N LEU A 453 -0.89 18.11 -3.61
CA LEU A 453 0.30 17.73 -4.38
C LEU A 453 1.34 17.15 -3.42
N GLU A 454 1.74 15.92 -3.69
CA GLU A 454 2.85 15.27 -3.01
C GLU A 454 3.86 14.74 -4.03
N CYS A 455 5.14 14.82 -3.69
CA CYS A 455 6.23 14.45 -4.58
C CYS A 455 7.34 13.73 -3.83
N SER A 456 8.04 12.82 -4.52
CA SER A 456 9.30 12.28 -4.03
C SER A 456 10.40 13.35 -4.13
N LYS A 457 11.51 13.12 -3.41
CA LYS A 457 12.69 13.97 -3.46
C LYS A 457 13.09 14.30 -4.90
N TYR A 458 13.48 15.55 -5.11
CA TYR A 458 13.85 16.11 -6.42
C TYR A 458 12.70 16.21 -7.43
N LEU A 459 11.44 16.09 -6.98
CA LEU A 459 10.25 16.17 -7.84
C LEU A 459 10.29 15.13 -8.99
N ARG A 460 10.86 13.95 -8.72
CA ARG A 460 11.03 12.88 -9.72
C ARG A 460 9.74 12.13 -10.00
N PHE A 461 8.95 11.92 -8.95
CA PHE A 461 7.59 11.42 -9.03
C PHE A 461 6.68 12.33 -8.23
N CYS A 462 5.51 12.64 -8.74
CA CYS A 462 4.48 13.36 -7.99
C CYS A 462 3.10 12.79 -8.27
N ARG A 463 2.17 13.00 -7.34
CA ARG A 463 0.74 12.83 -7.59
C ARG A 463 -0.04 13.98 -6.99
N GLY A 464 -1.09 14.38 -7.69
CA GLY A 464 -1.90 15.52 -7.33
C GLY A 464 -3.39 15.26 -7.50
N ARG A 465 -4.18 16.04 -6.78
CA ARG A 465 -5.65 16.00 -6.85
C ARG A 465 -6.20 17.39 -7.03
N ASN A 466 -7.26 17.51 -7.84
CA ASN A 466 -7.99 18.75 -8.12
C ASN A 466 -7.06 19.91 -8.50
N LEU A 467 -6.15 19.69 -9.45
CA LEU A 467 -5.17 20.69 -9.89
C LEU A 467 -5.63 21.38 -11.17
N MET A 468 -5.41 22.69 -11.26
CA MET A 468 -5.64 23.49 -12.46
C MET A 468 -4.35 23.64 -13.25
N PHE A 469 -4.46 23.54 -14.57
CA PHE A 469 -3.42 23.82 -15.56
C PHE A 469 -3.95 24.87 -16.54
N ASN A 470 -3.12 25.82 -16.92
CA ASN A 470 -3.44 26.86 -17.88
C ASN A 470 -2.59 26.70 -19.14
N PHE A 471 -3.23 26.33 -20.25
CA PHE A 471 -2.58 26.13 -21.54
C PHE A 471 -2.98 27.20 -22.57
N THR A 472 -3.51 28.34 -22.13
CA THR A 472 -3.92 29.45 -23.01
C THR A 472 -2.78 29.95 -23.89
N ASP A 473 -1.57 30.00 -23.33
CA ASP A 473 -0.38 30.51 -24.01
C ASP A 473 0.14 29.59 -25.12
N LEU A 474 -0.29 28.32 -25.15
CA LEU A 474 0.12 27.40 -26.21
C LEU A 474 -0.38 27.85 -27.59
N VAL A 475 -1.46 28.65 -27.67
CA VAL A 475 -1.95 29.25 -28.93
C VAL A 475 -0.90 30.12 -29.60
N LEU A 476 -0.05 30.77 -28.80
CA LEU A 476 1.00 31.67 -29.30
C LEU A 476 2.20 30.90 -29.88
N ARG A 477 2.32 29.60 -29.60
CA ARG A 477 3.40 28.77 -30.10
C ARG A 477 3.11 28.29 -31.52
N LYS A 478 3.97 28.71 -32.46
CA LYS A 478 3.87 28.40 -33.89
C LYS A 478 4.46 27.03 -34.25
N GLU A 479 5.60 26.69 -33.66
CA GLU A 479 6.31 25.44 -33.95
C GLU A 479 6.01 24.35 -32.90
N PRO A 480 5.89 23.09 -33.32
CA PRO A 480 5.76 21.97 -32.41
C PRO A 480 7.07 21.74 -31.65
N PHE A 481 6.95 21.36 -30.39
CA PHE A 481 8.08 21.22 -29.46
C PHE A 481 7.99 19.94 -28.64
N ARG A 482 9.16 19.48 -28.20
CA ARG A 482 9.40 18.36 -27.31
C ARG A 482 10.42 18.80 -26.25
N TRP A 483 10.25 18.36 -25.01
CA TRP A 483 11.15 18.66 -23.87
C TRP A 483 11.29 20.15 -23.52
N ASP A 484 10.33 20.99 -23.89
CA ASP A 484 10.36 22.40 -23.55
C ASP A 484 10.11 22.60 -22.05
N ASN A 485 11.05 23.25 -21.36
CA ASN A 485 10.98 23.49 -19.92
C ASN A 485 10.13 24.71 -19.52
N ASN A 486 9.57 25.43 -20.50
CA ASN A 486 8.81 26.66 -20.34
C ASN A 486 7.36 26.51 -20.86
N VAL A 487 6.83 25.27 -20.85
CA VAL A 487 5.43 25.00 -21.20
C VAL A 487 4.47 25.72 -20.26
N LEU A 488 4.77 25.68 -18.95
CA LEU A 488 4.02 26.36 -17.91
C LEU A 488 4.85 27.52 -17.36
N LYS A 489 4.22 28.67 -17.15
CA LYS A 489 4.77 29.83 -16.46
C LYS A 489 4.18 29.94 -15.06
N LYS A 490 4.74 30.81 -14.21
CA LYS A 490 4.23 31.04 -12.85
C LYS A 490 2.73 31.35 -12.87
N GLY A 491 1.95 30.54 -12.15
CA GLY A 491 0.49 30.67 -12.10
C GLY A 491 -0.27 29.80 -13.10
N ASP A 492 0.42 29.18 -14.08
CA ASP A 492 -0.21 28.27 -15.03
C ASP A 492 -0.47 26.88 -14.45
N ILE A 493 0.02 26.59 -13.25
CA ILE A 493 -0.34 25.40 -12.49
C ILE A 493 -0.61 25.78 -11.05
N GLY A 494 -1.68 25.24 -10.46
CA GLY A 494 -2.00 25.54 -9.08
C GLY A 494 -3.15 24.74 -8.49
N GLY A 495 -3.34 24.91 -7.18
CA GLY A 495 -4.39 24.25 -6.42
C GLY A 495 -4.83 25.06 -5.19
N TYR A 496 -6.05 24.84 -4.73
CA TYR A 496 -6.57 25.42 -3.49
C TYR A 496 -6.07 24.62 -2.29
N CYS A 497 -4.98 25.07 -1.67
CA CYS A 497 -4.34 24.36 -0.56
C CYS A 497 -3.37 25.24 0.24
N ASN A 498 -2.97 24.74 1.41
CA ASN A 498 -1.85 25.28 2.17
C ASN A 498 -0.53 24.83 1.51
N PHE A 499 -0.01 25.66 0.60
CA PHE A 499 1.20 25.35 -0.17
C PHE A 499 2.47 25.75 0.59
N ASN A 500 3.40 24.81 0.75
CA ASN A 500 4.69 25.05 1.38
C ASN A 500 5.74 25.47 0.34
N GLU A 501 5.68 26.73 -0.08
CA GLU A 501 6.56 27.30 -1.11
C GLU A 501 8.04 27.23 -0.71
N ARG A 502 8.35 27.35 0.59
CA ARG A 502 9.74 27.27 1.09
C ARG A 502 10.34 25.90 0.83
N LEU A 503 9.68 24.82 1.29
CA LEU A 503 10.12 23.44 1.07
C LEU A 503 10.18 23.11 -0.43
N PHE A 504 9.23 23.63 -1.20
CA PHE A 504 9.16 23.42 -2.64
C PHE A 504 10.38 24.01 -3.37
N ASN A 505 10.80 25.22 -2.97
CA ASN A 505 11.88 25.96 -3.61
C ASN A 505 13.25 25.76 -2.95
N GLU A 506 13.40 24.77 -2.07
CA GLU A 506 14.71 24.39 -1.55
C GLU A 506 15.64 23.99 -2.70
N GLU A 507 16.89 24.49 -2.65
CA GLU A 507 17.90 24.26 -3.68
C GLU A 507 18.09 22.77 -3.98
N GLU A 508 18.02 21.94 -2.94
CA GLU A 508 18.12 20.49 -3.07
C GLU A 508 17.02 19.93 -3.98
N GLN A 509 15.76 20.37 -3.86
CA GLN A 509 14.66 19.84 -4.69
C GLN A 509 14.82 20.21 -6.17
N MET A 510 15.46 21.35 -6.45
CA MET A 510 15.67 21.85 -7.81
C MET A 510 16.98 21.37 -8.43
N SER A 511 17.84 20.70 -7.68
CA SER A 511 19.18 20.25 -8.12
C SER A 511 19.15 19.30 -9.33
N HIS A 512 18.04 18.59 -9.55
CA HIS A 512 17.84 17.70 -10.70
C HIS A 512 16.89 18.28 -11.77
N MET A 513 16.73 19.61 -11.82
CA MET A 513 15.85 20.27 -12.79
C MET A 513 16.36 20.09 -14.23
N SER A 514 15.73 19.15 -14.95
CA SER A 514 15.95 18.92 -16.38
C SER A 514 14.77 18.17 -16.96
N ALA A 515 14.49 18.39 -18.25
CA ALA A 515 13.28 17.93 -18.92
C ALA A 515 12.99 16.44 -18.68
N LEU A 516 14.00 15.57 -18.73
CA LEU A 516 13.86 14.12 -18.58
C LEU A 516 14.41 13.58 -17.25
N GLN A 517 14.78 14.43 -16.30
CA GLN A 517 15.34 14.03 -15.01
C GLN A 517 14.38 14.25 -13.84
N SER A 518 13.52 15.29 -13.91
CA SER A 518 12.49 15.59 -12.92
C SER A 518 11.34 16.41 -13.52
N TRP A 519 10.25 16.55 -12.75
CA TRP A 519 9.14 17.46 -13.05
C TRP A 519 9.32 18.85 -12.48
N ALA A 520 10.51 19.16 -11.95
CA ALA A 520 10.85 20.48 -11.45
C ALA A 520 10.63 21.62 -12.47
N PRO A 521 10.91 21.47 -13.78
CA PRO A 521 10.68 22.55 -14.75
C PRO A 521 9.24 23.03 -14.81
N GLU A 522 8.27 22.11 -14.70
CA GLU A 522 6.84 22.41 -14.70
C GLU A 522 6.39 22.87 -13.31
N LEU A 523 6.73 22.10 -12.28
CA LEU A 523 6.16 22.27 -10.94
C LEU A 523 6.73 23.47 -10.18
N LYS A 524 7.92 23.99 -10.54
CA LYS A 524 8.44 25.27 -9.98
C LYS A 524 7.49 26.44 -10.17
N ASN A 525 6.54 26.31 -11.10
CA ASN A 525 5.55 27.33 -11.40
C ASN A 525 4.25 27.19 -10.61
N PHE A 526 4.16 26.21 -9.70
CA PHE A 526 2.98 25.93 -8.89
C PHE A 526 2.64 27.09 -7.95
N VAL A 527 1.36 27.43 -7.88
CA VAL A 527 0.83 28.45 -6.96
C VAL A 527 -0.34 27.93 -6.14
N SER A 528 -0.52 28.48 -4.93
CA SER A 528 -1.77 28.33 -4.20
C SER A 528 -2.83 29.23 -4.83
N LEU A 529 -4.03 28.68 -5.06
CA LEU A 529 -5.19 29.40 -5.58
C LEU A 529 -6.07 29.88 -4.43
N ASP A 530 -6.77 31.00 -4.62
CA ASP A 530 -7.71 31.55 -3.63
C ASP A 530 -9.06 30.81 -3.56
N LYS A 531 -9.35 29.99 -4.58
CA LYS A 531 -10.62 29.28 -4.75
C LYS A 531 -10.40 27.86 -5.28
N ARG A 532 -11.37 26.97 -5.01
CA ARG A 532 -11.35 25.59 -5.48
C ARG A 532 -11.55 25.56 -7.00
N PRO A 533 -10.57 25.09 -7.80
CA PRO A 533 -10.61 25.29 -9.24
C PRO A 533 -11.81 24.60 -9.92
N ILE A 534 -12.16 23.38 -9.50
CA ILE A 534 -13.31 22.64 -10.05
C ILE A 534 -14.63 23.20 -9.52
N ALA A 535 -14.79 23.32 -8.20
CA ALA A 535 -16.07 23.73 -7.60
C ALA A 535 -16.45 25.19 -7.92
N ASN A 536 -15.48 26.02 -8.30
CA ASN A 536 -15.69 27.41 -8.70
C ASN A 536 -15.60 27.63 -10.22
N ASN A 537 -15.69 26.56 -11.04
CA ASN A 537 -15.72 26.61 -12.50
C ASN A 537 -14.57 27.45 -13.11
N MET A 538 -13.34 27.26 -12.61
CA MET A 538 -12.16 28.01 -13.07
C MET A 538 -11.51 27.41 -14.33
N CYS A 539 -11.99 26.25 -14.79
CA CYS A 539 -11.46 25.50 -15.91
C CYS A 539 -12.50 25.35 -17.01
N ASP A 540 -12.04 25.38 -18.26
CA ASP A 540 -12.86 25.13 -19.45
C ASP A 540 -13.15 23.63 -19.61
N VAL A 541 -12.19 22.79 -19.22
CA VAL A 541 -12.27 21.33 -19.31
C VAL A 541 -11.93 20.72 -17.95
N ILE A 542 -12.69 19.69 -17.55
CA ILE A 542 -12.42 18.90 -16.34
C ILE A 542 -12.17 17.46 -16.77
N ILE A 543 -10.98 16.93 -16.42
CA ILE A 543 -10.59 15.55 -16.65
C ILE A 543 -10.81 14.77 -15.35
N GLU A 544 -11.86 13.95 -15.37
CA GLU A 544 -12.30 13.10 -14.26
C GLU A 544 -11.43 11.85 -14.10
N LYS A 545 -11.03 11.25 -15.23
CA LYS A 545 -10.19 10.05 -15.25
C LYS A 545 -8.80 10.32 -14.66
N PRO A 546 -8.17 9.35 -13.97
CA PRO A 546 -6.78 9.49 -13.54
C PRO A 546 -5.85 9.69 -14.74
N THR A 547 -5.06 10.75 -14.73
CA THR A 547 -4.18 11.11 -15.85
C THR A 547 -2.71 10.94 -15.49
N PHE A 548 -1.96 10.19 -16.30
CA PHE A 548 -0.51 10.10 -16.24
C PHE A 548 0.11 11.00 -17.29
N LEU A 549 0.98 11.92 -16.87
CA LEU A 549 1.79 12.72 -17.78
C LEU A 549 2.99 11.92 -18.28
N MET A 550 3.46 12.11 -19.51
CA MET A 550 4.66 11.44 -20.00
C MET A 550 5.55 12.35 -20.84
N LYS A 551 6.86 12.32 -20.56
CA LYS A 551 7.89 12.91 -21.42
C LYS A 551 8.68 11.78 -22.06
N ILE A 552 8.63 11.69 -23.39
CA ILE A 552 9.18 10.58 -24.16
C ILE A 552 10.66 10.82 -24.48
N ASP A 553 11.55 9.89 -24.13
CA ASP A 553 12.99 9.97 -24.46
C ASP A 553 13.26 9.74 -25.95
N SER A 554 12.54 8.80 -26.57
CA SER A 554 12.63 8.56 -28.02
C SER A 554 11.38 7.86 -28.52
N THR A 555 10.93 8.18 -29.73
CA THR A 555 9.80 7.47 -30.37
C THR A 555 10.23 6.34 -31.30
N TYR A 556 11.51 6.27 -31.69
CA TYR A 556 12.00 5.33 -32.71
C TYR A 556 13.10 4.39 -32.20
N ASN A 557 13.85 4.79 -31.17
CA ASN A 557 14.90 3.95 -30.61
C ASN A 557 14.32 3.11 -29.46
N MET A 558 14.23 1.80 -29.66
CA MET A 558 13.66 0.87 -28.68
C MET A 558 14.35 0.95 -27.31
N TYR A 559 15.68 1.06 -27.26
CA TYR A 559 16.41 1.12 -25.99
C TYR A 559 15.96 2.31 -25.14
N HIS A 560 15.87 3.49 -25.75
CA HIS A 560 15.43 4.72 -25.10
C HIS A 560 13.94 4.73 -24.78
N HIS A 561 13.09 4.28 -25.72
CA HIS A 561 11.64 4.32 -25.49
C HIS A 561 11.18 3.32 -24.43
N PHE A 562 11.86 2.17 -24.30
CA PHE A 562 11.54 1.22 -23.23
C PHE A 562 11.93 1.71 -21.84
N CYS A 563 12.82 2.72 -21.72
CA CYS A 563 12.97 3.45 -20.46
C CYS A 563 11.64 4.12 -20.05
N ASP A 564 10.89 4.67 -21.01
CA ASP A 564 9.64 5.39 -20.75
C ASP A 564 8.57 4.42 -20.22
N PHE A 565 8.38 3.28 -20.90
CA PHE A 565 7.42 2.25 -20.47
C PHE A 565 7.81 1.59 -19.14
N PHE A 566 9.11 1.33 -18.94
CA PHE A 566 9.59 0.76 -17.70
C PHE A 566 9.35 1.71 -16.51
N ASN A 567 9.67 3.00 -16.67
CA ASN A 567 9.45 3.98 -15.61
C ASN A 567 7.95 4.29 -15.39
N LEU A 568 7.11 4.19 -16.41
CA LEU A 568 5.65 4.24 -16.25
C LEU A 568 5.14 3.06 -15.40
N TYR A 569 5.59 1.83 -15.69
CA TYR A 569 5.26 0.65 -14.90
C TYR A 569 5.73 0.77 -13.44
N ALA A 570 6.99 1.18 -13.22
CA ALA A 570 7.52 1.46 -11.90
C ALA A 570 6.67 2.52 -11.15
N SER A 571 6.18 3.53 -11.87
CA SER A 571 5.32 4.58 -11.31
C SER A 571 3.93 4.07 -10.91
N GLN A 572 3.40 3.01 -11.55
CA GLN A 572 2.15 2.37 -11.08
C GLN A 572 2.34 1.73 -9.70
N HIS A 573 3.48 1.08 -9.45
CA HIS A 573 3.83 0.56 -8.12
C HIS A 573 4.03 1.67 -7.08
N LEU A 574 4.70 2.76 -7.47
CA LEU A 574 4.88 3.93 -6.61
C LEU A 574 3.54 4.60 -6.26
N ASN A 575 2.60 4.64 -7.21
CA ASN A 575 1.25 5.15 -7.02
C ASN A 575 0.27 4.15 -6.36
N PHE A 576 0.71 2.90 -6.09
CA PHE A 576 -0.19 1.84 -5.64
C PHE A 576 -0.71 2.12 -4.23
N THR A 577 -1.98 2.53 -4.19
CA THR A 577 -2.75 2.85 -2.97
C THR A 577 -4.14 2.23 -2.94
N HIS A 578 -4.66 1.77 -4.09
CA HIS A 578 -6.03 1.25 -4.22
C HIS A 578 -6.10 0.09 -5.22
N GLN A 579 -7.21 -0.66 -5.23
CA GLN A 579 -7.42 -1.81 -6.11
C GLN A 579 -7.38 -1.45 -7.62
N SER A 580 -7.61 -0.19 -7.97
CA SER A 580 -7.58 0.32 -9.35
C SER A 580 -6.19 0.79 -9.82
N SER A 581 -5.12 0.58 -9.03
CA SER A 581 -3.78 1.13 -9.34
C SER A 581 -3.16 0.59 -10.62
N PHE A 582 -3.62 -0.56 -11.11
CA PHE A 582 -3.23 -1.16 -12.40
C PHE A 582 -4.35 -1.15 -13.44
N SER A 583 -5.43 -0.39 -13.21
CA SER A 583 -6.51 -0.23 -14.18
C SER A 583 -5.99 0.32 -15.51
N THR A 584 -6.57 -0.13 -16.62
CA THR A 584 -6.37 0.45 -17.95
C THR A 584 -7.27 1.65 -18.20
N ASP A 585 -8.28 1.89 -17.35
CA ASP A 585 -9.09 3.11 -17.42
C ASP A 585 -8.36 4.31 -16.79
N ILE A 586 -7.25 4.67 -17.42
CA ILE A 586 -6.47 5.87 -17.12
C ILE A 586 -6.23 6.65 -18.41
N GLN A 587 -6.07 7.95 -18.31
CA GLN A 587 -5.66 8.80 -19.43
C GLN A 587 -4.14 8.94 -19.45
N ILE A 588 -3.51 8.87 -20.62
CA ILE A 588 -2.09 9.23 -20.79
C ILE A 588 -2.01 10.53 -21.60
N LEU A 589 -1.30 11.51 -21.06
CA LEU A 589 -1.03 12.80 -21.71
C LEU A 589 0.47 12.92 -21.98
N ILE A 590 0.84 12.87 -23.25
CA ILE A 590 2.21 13.08 -23.71
C ILE A 590 2.51 14.58 -23.70
N TRP A 591 3.55 14.94 -22.98
CA TRP A 591 3.97 16.32 -22.71
C TRP A 591 4.76 16.92 -23.88
N GLU A 592 4.12 16.95 -25.04
CA GLU A 592 4.63 17.56 -26.27
C GLU A 592 3.47 18.01 -27.17
N THR A 593 3.79 18.77 -28.23
CA THR A 593 2.82 19.22 -29.24
C THR A 593 2.99 18.50 -30.59
N TYR A 594 3.79 17.43 -30.63
CA TYR A 594 3.82 16.51 -31.75
C TYR A 594 2.71 15.49 -31.63
N ASP A 595 2.11 15.11 -32.75
CA ASP A 595 1.30 13.90 -32.80
C ASP A 595 2.20 12.70 -32.52
N TYR A 596 1.76 11.85 -31.58
CA TYR A 596 2.57 10.72 -31.17
C TYR A 596 2.53 9.61 -32.23
N TYR A 597 3.70 9.29 -32.78
CA TYR A 597 3.90 8.17 -33.68
C TYR A 597 5.13 7.37 -33.27
N SER A 598 4.97 6.05 -33.14
CA SER A 598 6.05 5.13 -32.81
C SER A 598 5.76 3.72 -33.34
N PRO A 599 6.80 2.98 -33.81
CA PRO A 599 6.68 1.54 -34.05
C PRO A 599 6.23 0.73 -32.81
N PHE A 600 6.40 1.31 -31.61
CA PHE A 600 6.11 0.68 -30.33
C PHE A 600 4.79 1.17 -29.71
N ALA A 601 4.02 2.00 -30.41
CA ALA A 601 2.81 2.65 -29.89
C ALA A 601 1.81 1.67 -29.27
N GLN A 602 1.71 0.44 -29.79
CA GLN A 602 0.82 -0.60 -29.27
C GLN A 602 1.12 -0.99 -27.81
N VAL A 603 2.34 -0.72 -27.30
CA VAL A 603 2.69 -0.98 -25.90
C VAL A 603 1.86 -0.11 -24.93
N PHE A 604 1.35 1.05 -25.37
CA PHE A 604 0.47 1.86 -24.53
C PHE A 604 -0.82 1.15 -24.12
N SER A 605 -1.31 0.20 -24.93
CA SER A 605 -2.48 -0.63 -24.59
C SER A 605 -2.28 -1.49 -23.33
N VAL A 606 -1.03 -1.70 -22.91
CA VAL A 606 -0.70 -2.36 -21.63
C VAL A 606 -1.12 -1.48 -20.45
N PHE A 607 -1.04 -0.16 -20.61
CA PHE A 607 -1.21 0.81 -19.53
C PHE A 607 -2.55 1.52 -19.58
N SER A 608 -3.09 1.76 -20.78
CA SER A 608 -4.32 2.52 -20.99
C SER A 608 -5.14 1.95 -22.14
N GLU A 609 -6.46 1.86 -21.96
CA GLU A 609 -7.42 1.57 -23.04
C GLU A 609 -7.91 2.84 -23.75
N ASN A 610 -7.51 4.02 -23.26
CA ASN A 610 -7.90 5.32 -23.79
C ASN A 610 -6.88 5.81 -24.82
N ASP A 611 -7.35 6.64 -25.76
CA ASP A 611 -6.48 7.29 -26.74
C ASP A 611 -5.45 8.20 -26.07
N LEU A 612 -4.25 8.27 -26.66
CA LEU A 612 -3.20 9.15 -26.17
C LEU A 612 -3.56 10.61 -26.42
N LEU A 613 -3.43 11.45 -25.40
CA LEU A 613 -3.55 12.89 -25.53
C LEU A 613 -2.16 13.51 -25.65
N THR A 614 -2.10 14.70 -26.27
CA THR A 614 -0.93 15.57 -26.34
C THR A 614 -1.31 16.96 -25.86
N LEU A 615 -0.34 17.86 -25.71
CA LEU A 615 -0.62 19.25 -25.33
C LEU A 615 -1.47 19.99 -26.37
N ASN A 616 -1.48 19.53 -27.63
CA ASN A 616 -2.34 20.11 -28.66
C ASN A 616 -3.84 19.94 -28.36
N ASN A 617 -4.24 18.86 -27.67
CA ASN A 617 -5.63 18.62 -27.31
C ASN A 617 -6.20 19.69 -26.37
N PHE A 618 -5.34 20.41 -25.66
CA PHE A 618 -5.71 21.42 -24.66
C PHE A 618 -5.23 22.84 -25.03
N LYS A 619 -4.78 23.03 -26.27
CA LYS A 619 -4.25 24.31 -26.75
C LYS A 619 -5.30 25.41 -26.59
N GLY A 620 -4.98 26.45 -25.82
CA GLY A 620 -5.89 27.58 -25.59
C GLY A 620 -6.83 27.44 -24.40
N GLN A 621 -6.73 26.38 -23.61
CA GLN A 621 -7.71 26.05 -22.57
C GLN A 621 -7.10 26.01 -21.16
N LYS A 622 -7.93 26.27 -20.16
CA LYS A 622 -7.67 25.91 -18.77
C LYS A 622 -8.27 24.55 -18.46
N VAL A 623 -7.45 23.65 -17.91
CA VAL A 623 -7.82 22.26 -17.67
C VAL A 623 -7.66 21.92 -16.20
N CYS A 624 -8.71 21.36 -15.61
CA CYS A 624 -8.68 20.84 -14.26
C CYS A 624 -8.55 19.32 -14.29
N PHE A 625 -7.57 18.76 -13.57
CA PHE A 625 -7.43 17.32 -13.40
C PHE A 625 -7.87 16.92 -12.00
N LYS A 626 -8.84 15.99 -11.89
CA LYS A 626 -9.24 15.44 -10.60
C LYS A 626 -8.14 14.61 -9.96
N ASN A 627 -7.47 13.78 -10.75
CA ASN A 627 -6.32 12.98 -10.32
C ASN A 627 -5.25 13.04 -11.40
N ILE A 628 -4.04 13.39 -11.02
CA ILE A 628 -2.91 13.50 -11.95
C ILE A 628 -1.66 12.88 -11.34
N VAL A 629 -0.90 12.16 -12.17
CA VAL A 629 0.36 11.53 -11.80
C VAL A 629 1.46 12.04 -12.73
N PHE A 630 2.56 12.44 -12.10
CA PHE A 630 3.82 12.81 -12.74
C PHE A 630 4.78 11.64 -12.51
N PRO A 631 4.86 10.67 -13.45
CA PRO A 631 5.62 9.44 -13.27
C PRO A 631 7.12 9.68 -13.28
N LEU A 632 7.88 8.69 -12.80
CA LEU A 632 9.34 8.62 -12.92
C LEU A 632 9.78 8.83 -14.38
N LEU A 633 10.91 9.51 -14.57
CA LEU A 633 11.39 9.95 -15.88
C LEU A 633 12.60 9.14 -16.39
N PRO A 634 12.78 9.02 -17.71
CA PRO A 634 13.73 8.06 -18.31
C PRO A 634 15.22 8.39 -18.09
N ARG A 635 15.59 9.62 -17.73
CA ARG A 635 17.00 10.05 -17.60
C ARG A 635 17.37 10.47 -16.18
N MET A 636 16.61 10.04 -15.17
CA MET A 636 16.88 10.33 -13.76
C MET A 636 18.34 10.03 -13.38
N ILE A 637 18.91 10.91 -12.56
CA ILE A 637 20.23 10.70 -11.96
C ILE A 637 20.11 9.56 -10.94
N PHE A 638 20.90 8.50 -11.10
CA PHE A 638 20.74 7.25 -10.35
C PHE A 638 19.33 6.64 -10.49
N GLY A 639 18.75 6.73 -11.69
CA GLY A 639 17.44 6.18 -12.02
C GLY A 639 17.46 4.69 -12.36
N LEU A 640 16.28 4.16 -12.70
CA LEU A 640 16.15 2.79 -13.22
C LEU A 640 16.25 2.75 -14.75
N TYR A 641 16.73 1.61 -15.26
CA TYR A 641 16.97 1.32 -16.68
C TYR A 641 18.13 2.10 -17.29
N TYR A 642 18.10 3.43 -17.22
CA TYR A 642 19.18 4.31 -17.66
C TYR A 642 19.90 4.90 -16.44
N ASN A 643 21.23 4.99 -16.47
CA ASN A 643 22.06 5.47 -15.34
C ASN A 643 21.84 4.71 -14.01
N THR A 644 21.41 3.45 -14.05
CA THR A 644 21.26 2.63 -12.84
C THR A 644 22.63 2.32 -12.26
N PRO A 645 22.91 2.69 -10.99
CA PRO A 645 24.21 2.44 -10.36
C PRO A 645 24.31 0.96 -9.97
N LEU A 646 24.46 0.06 -10.94
CA LEU A 646 24.35 -1.37 -10.71
C LEU A 646 25.57 -1.93 -9.96
N ILE A 647 25.36 -2.46 -8.76
CA ILE A 647 26.42 -3.16 -8.02
C ILE A 647 26.91 -4.40 -8.79
N ASN A 648 28.23 -4.62 -8.76
CA ASN A 648 28.85 -5.77 -9.44
C ASN A 648 28.43 -7.10 -8.82
N GLY A 649 28.31 -8.13 -9.65
CA GLY A 649 28.11 -9.51 -9.20
C GLY A 649 26.68 -9.92 -8.84
N CYS A 650 25.72 -8.99 -8.88
CA CYS A 650 24.29 -9.29 -8.71
C CYS A 650 23.53 -9.21 -10.04
N GLU A 651 22.45 -9.99 -10.15
CA GLU A 651 21.60 -10.11 -11.33
C GLU A 651 20.16 -10.54 -10.98
N ASN A 652 19.27 -10.52 -11.98
CA ASN A 652 17.90 -11.03 -11.94
C ASN A 652 16.93 -10.19 -11.08
N SER A 653 16.76 -8.90 -11.41
CA SER A 653 15.84 -7.99 -10.72
C SER A 653 14.38 -8.45 -10.86
N ALA A 654 13.66 -8.55 -9.73
CA ALA A 654 12.25 -8.88 -9.72
C ALA A 654 11.41 -7.81 -10.44
N LEU A 655 11.77 -6.52 -10.29
CA LEU A 655 11.11 -5.42 -10.98
C LEU A 655 11.23 -5.52 -12.52
N PHE A 656 12.42 -5.84 -13.05
CA PHE A 656 12.60 -6.03 -14.50
C PHE A 656 11.91 -7.30 -15.03
N GLN A 657 11.93 -8.38 -14.25
CA GLN A 657 11.24 -9.60 -14.61
C GLN A 657 9.73 -9.40 -14.65
N THR A 658 9.15 -8.75 -13.65
CA THR A 658 7.71 -8.50 -13.56
C THR A 658 7.25 -7.51 -14.63
N PHE A 659 8.05 -6.47 -14.95
CA PHE A 659 7.80 -5.61 -16.10
C PHE A 659 7.67 -6.40 -17.41
N SER A 660 8.62 -7.30 -17.68
CA SER A 660 8.59 -8.16 -18.87
C SER A 660 7.33 -9.02 -18.93
N GLU A 661 6.99 -9.68 -17.82
CA GLU A 661 5.82 -10.54 -17.70
C GLU A 661 4.52 -9.75 -17.86
N HIS A 662 4.44 -8.54 -17.30
CA HIS A 662 3.30 -7.64 -17.39
C HIS A 662 3.02 -7.23 -18.85
N ILE A 663 4.05 -6.80 -19.57
CA ILE A 663 3.96 -6.42 -20.99
C ILE A 663 3.53 -7.62 -21.84
N LEU A 664 4.21 -8.77 -21.69
CA LEU A 664 3.89 -9.97 -22.48
C LEU A 664 2.47 -10.47 -22.21
N HIS A 665 1.99 -10.40 -20.96
CA HIS A 665 0.66 -10.83 -20.57
C HIS A 665 -0.43 -9.96 -21.20
N ARG A 666 -0.35 -8.63 -21.02
CA ARG A 666 -1.37 -7.70 -21.52
C ARG A 666 -1.37 -7.56 -23.05
N LEU A 667 -0.23 -7.79 -23.71
CA LEU A 667 -0.15 -7.89 -25.17
C LEU A 667 -0.49 -9.30 -25.71
N HIS A 668 -0.85 -10.24 -24.83
CA HIS A 668 -1.22 -11.62 -25.18
C HIS A 668 -0.14 -12.35 -25.99
N ILE A 669 1.14 -12.12 -25.67
CA ILE A 669 2.27 -12.78 -26.34
C ILE A 669 2.46 -14.18 -25.76
N LYS A 670 2.11 -15.19 -26.57
CA LYS A 670 2.18 -16.58 -26.17
C LYS A 670 3.53 -17.21 -26.55
N ARG A 671 3.91 -18.19 -25.73
CA ARG A 671 5.00 -19.12 -26.03
C ARG A 671 4.43 -20.41 -26.60
N TYR A 672 5.13 -20.99 -27.57
CA TYR A 672 4.77 -22.27 -28.18
C TYR A 672 5.84 -23.34 -27.89
N PRO A 673 5.44 -24.62 -27.75
CA PRO A 673 6.37 -25.73 -27.70
C PRO A 673 7.32 -25.73 -28.90
N PRO A 674 8.64 -25.97 -28.72
CA PRO A 674 9.57 -26.13 -29.83
C PRO A 674 9.26 -27.39 -30.63
N ILE A 675 9.33 -27.28 -31.96
CA ILE A 675 9.21 -28.43 -32.87
C ILE A 675 10.45 -29.31 -32.68
N ASP A 676 10.23 -30.62 -32.55
CA ASP A 676 11.27 -31.64 -32.34
C ASP A 676 12.25 -31.34 -31.20
N LYS A 677 11.83 -30.53 -30.21
CA LYS A 677 12.65 -30.14 -29.05
C LYS A 677 13.95 -29.41 -29.44
N LYS A 678 14.02 -28.84 -30.64
CA LYS A 678 15.18 -28.08 -31.14
C LYS A 678 15.37 -26.76 -30.39
N ILE A 679 16.62 -26.34 -30.27
CA ILE A 679 16.98 -25.03 -29.70
C ILE A 679 16.67 -23.97 -30.76
N ARG A 680 15.79 -23.01 -30.43
CA ARG A 680 15.40 -21.95 -31.36
C ARG A 680 16.41 -20.82 -31.31
N ILE A 681 17.08 -20.56 -32.43
CA ILE A 681 18.11 -19.55 -32.59
C ILE A 681 17.59 -18.47 -33.53
N THR A 682 17.44 -17.25 -33.02
CA THR A 682 17.06 -16.10 -33.84
C THR A 682 18.27 -15.21 -34.06
N PHE A 683 18.63 -15.02 -35.32
CA PHE A 683 19.67 -14.08 -35.75
C PHE A 683 19.01 -12.78 -36.23
N LEU A 684 19.19 -11.71 -35.44
CA LEU A 684 18.73 -10.36 -35.78
C LEU A 684 19.73 -9.71 -36.74
N SER A 685 19.33 -9.69 -38.01
CA SER A 685 20.05 -9.00 -39.07
C SER A 685 19.78 -7.50 -39.03
N ARG A 686 20.79 -6.73 -39.46
CA ARG A 686 20.73 -5.28 -39.55
C ARG A 686 20.88 -4.85 -40.99
N ASN A 687 20.11 -3.83 -41.36
CA ASN A 687 20.24 -3.13 -42.63
C ASN A 687 20.38 -1.62 -42.35
N THR A 688 21.54 -1.24 -41.78
CA THR A 688 21.83 0.14 -41.39
C THR A 688 23.07 0.65 -42.11
N ARG A 689 23.43 1.93 -41.97
CA ARG A 689 24.68 2.45 -42.55
C ARG A 689 25.94 1.78 -41.96
N TYR A 690 25.86 1.39 -40.69
CA TYR A 690 26.97 0.88 -39.89
C TYR A 690 26.58 -0.36 -39.08
N ARG A 691 27.56 -1.07 -38.53
CA ARG A 691 27.42 -2.30 -37.72
C ARG A 691 26.70 -3.43 -38.45
N ASN A 692 26.88 -3.52 -39.76
CA ASN A 692 26.38 -4.66 -40.53
C ASN A 692 27.37 -5.83 -40.44
N VAL A 693 26.82 -7.04 -40.48
CA VAL A 693 27.59 -8.29 -40.53
C VAL A 693 27.76 -8.70 -41.99
N LEU A 694 28.96 -8.52 -42.55
CA LEU A 694 29.19 -8.66 -43.98
C LEU A 694 29.15 -10.13 -44.44
N ASN A 695 29.53 -11.07 -43.56
CA ASN A 695 29.48 -12.52 -43.84
C ASN A 695 28.32 -13.24 -43.14
N GLU A 696 27.20 -12.54 -42.89
CA GLU A 696 26.03 -13.09 -42.18
C GLU A 696 25.52 -14.43 -42.74
N LYS A 697 25.48 -14.58 -44.07
CA LYS A 697 25.04 -15.83 -44.72
C LYS A 697 25.93 -17.02 -44.37
N GLU A 698 27.23 -16.79 -44.23
CA GLU A 698 28.20 -17.80 -43.86
C GLU A 698 28.00 -18.25 -42.41
N LEU A 699 27.84 -17.30 -41.49
CA LEU A 699 27.57 -17.56 -40.07
C LEU A 699 26.29 -18.38 -39.88
N ILE A 700 25.20 -17.97 -40.53
CA ILE A 700 23.91 -18.70 -40.47
C ILE A 700 24.06 -20.11 -41.04
N LYS A 701 24.73 -20.27 -42.19
CA LYS A 701 24.98 -21.59 -42.79
C LYS A 701 25.79 -22.48 -41.86
N ARG A 702 26.76 -21.92 -41.13
CA ARG A 702 27.62 -22.68 -40.20
C ARG A 702 26.86 -23.28 -39.02
N ILE A 703 25.91 -22.54 -38.43
CA ILE A 703 25.10 -23.04 -37.31
C ILE A 703 23.91 -23.89 -37.76
N SER A 704 23.38 -23.66 -38.97
CA SER A 704 22.28 -24.45 -39.54
C SER A 704 22.67 -25.89 -39.91
N LYS A 705 23.98 -26.21 -39.91
CA LYS A 705 24.48 -27.58 -40.08
C LYS A 705 24.15 -28.49 -38.89
N ASN A 706 23.84 -27.93 -37.72
CA ASN A 706 23.50 -28.71 -36.55
C ASN A 706 21.99 -28.99 -36.52
N GLU A 707 21.60 -30.26 -36.58
CA GLU A 707 20.20 -30.70 -36.65
C GLU A 707 19.40 -30.38 -35.37
N ASP A 708 20.08 -30.18 -34.23
CA ASP A 708 19.49 -29.78 -32.95
C ASP A 708 19.00 -28.32 -32.94
N TYR A 709 19.36 -27.52 -33.96
CA TYR A 709 19.08 -26.09 -34.00
C TYR A 709 17.99 -25.77 -35.01
N ASP A 710 17.03 -24.94 -34.59
CA ASP A 710 16.08 -24.28 -35.46
C ASP A 710 16.53 -22.83 -35.64
N VAL A 711 17.17 -22.54 -36.78
CA VAL A 711 17.85 -21.26 -37.03
C VAL A 711 16.96 -20.38 -37.92
N ARG A 712 16.62 -19.20 -37.41
CA ARG A 712 15.84 -18.20 -38.13
C ARG A 712 16.57 -16.87 -38.23
N ARG A 713 16.64 -16.34 -39.45
CA ARG A 713 17.06 -14.96 -39.70
C ARG A 713 15.86 -14.01 -39.64
N VAL A 714 16.00 -12.89 -38.97
CA VAL A 714 14.96 -11.84 -38.92
C VAL A 714 15.54 -10.46 -39.18
N VAL A 715 14.71 -9.56 -39.71
CA VAL A 715 14.99 -8.13 -39.83
C VAL A 715 13.84 -7.41 -39.15
N TYR A 716 14.11 -6.67 -38.09
CA TYR A 716 13.12 -5.88 -37.38
C TYR A 716 13.11 -4.45 -37.91
N ASP A 717 12.46 -4.27 -39.06
CA ASP A 717 12.24 -2.97 -39.68
C ASP A 717 10.74 -2.62 -39.69
N LYS A 718 10.37 -1.57 -40.42
CA LYS A 718 8.98 -1.09 -40.54
C LYS A 718 8.01 -2.12 -41.15
N ASN A 719 8.50 -3.21 -41.75
CA ASN A 719 7.68 -4.22 -42.41
C ASN A 719 7.15 -5.29 -41.45
N ILE A 720 7.63 -5.31 -40.20
CA ILE A 720 7.15 -6.23 -39.15
C ILE A 720 6.65 -5.45 -37.94
N LYS A 721 5.39 -5.68 -37.58
CA LYS A 721 4.76 -5.04 -36.42
C LYS A 721 5.47 -5.47 -35.14
N PHE A 722 5.56 -4.57 -34.16
CA PHE A 722 6.26 -4.83 -32.91
C PHE A 722 5.73 -6.07 -32.16
N ILE A 723 4.42 -6.29 -32.16
CA ILE A 723 3.80 -7.49 -31.58
C ILE A 723 4.33 -8.79 -32.22
N ASP A 724 4.57 -8.79 -33.53
CA ASP A 724 5.13 -9.96 -34.22
C ASP A 724 6.63 -10.11 -33.94
N GLN A 725 7.36 -9.01 -33.73
CA GLN A 725 8.73 -9.06 -33.22
C GLN A 725 8.77 -9.73 -31.84
N LEU A 726 7.86 -9.35 -30.92
CA LEU A 726 7.75 -9.98 -29.60
C LEU A 726 7.40 -11.47 -29.65
N LYS A 727 6.49 -11.88 -30.55
CA LYS A 727 6.17 -13.31 -30.74
C LYS A 727 7.39 -14.12 -31.14
N ILE A 728 8.26 -13.58 -32.00
CA ILE A 728 9.51 -14.24 -32.40
C ILE A 728 10.49 -14.25 -31.22
N THR A 729 10.70 -13.10 -30.58
CA THR A 729 11.64 -12.94 -29.46
C THR A 729 11.28 -13.86 -28.29
N GLN A 730 10.03 -13.88 -27.84
CA GLN A 730 9.59 -14.75 -26.74
C GLN A 730 9.72 -16.25 -27.08
N ASN A 731 9.81 -16.57 -28.37
CA ASN A 731 10.03 -17.92 -28.90
C ASN A 731 11.46 -18.14 -29.39
N SER A 732 12.44 -17.40 -28.85
CA SER A 732 13.87 -17.58 -29.11
C SER A 732 14.58 -18.04 -27.84
N ASP A 733 15.35 -19.13 -27.93
CA ASP A 733 16.16 -19.63 -26.82
C ASP A 733 17.59 -19.06 -26.87
N ILE A 734 18.08 -18.73 -28.08
CA ILE A 734 19.29 -17.93 -28.30
C ILE A 734 18.92 -16.76 -29.22
N PHE A 735 19.25 -15.54 -28.82
CA PHE A 735 19.01 -14.34 -29.61
C PHE A 735 20.35 -13.68 -29.93
N ILE A 736 20.69 -13.62 -31.22
CA ILE A 736 22.00 -13.19 -31.71
C ILE A 736 21.83 -11.86 -32.45
N GLY A 737 22.71 -10.88 -32.21
CA GLY A 737 22.74 -9.68 -33.02
C GLY A 737 23.90 -8.74 -32.70
N MET A 738 24.17 -7.80 -33.60
CA MET A 738 25.16 -6.74 -33.39
C MET A 738 24.66 -5.64 -32.46
N HIS A 739 25.57 -5.03 -31.68
CA HIS A 739 25.29 -3.93 -30.75
C HIS A 739 24.32 -2.88 -31.31
N GLY A 740 23.22 -2.64 -30.60
CA GLY A 740 22.28 -1.55 -30.85
C GLY A 740 20.84 -1.89 -30.46
N ALA A 741 19.94 -0.91 -30.62
CA ALA A 741 18.61 -0.89 -29.99
C ALA A 741 17.74 -2.13 -30.23
N GLY A 742 17.98 -2.89 -31.30
CA GLY A 742 17.30 -4.17 -31.53
C GLY A 742 17.56 -5.21 -30.43
N LEU A 743 18.71 -5.16 -29.74
CA LEU A 743 19.03 -6.06 -28.63
C LEU A 743 18.19 -5.79 -27.37
N THR A 744 17.46 -4.66 -27.29
CA THR A 744 16.48 -4.41 -26.21
C THR A 744 15.37 -5.45 -26.16
N HIS A 745 15.16 -6.22 -27.24
CA HIS A 745 14.33 -7.42 -27.25
C HIS A 745 14.73 -8.45 -26.17
N LEU A 746 15.95 -8.36 -25.62
CA LEU A 746 16.38 -9.17 -24.47
C LEU A 746 15.41 -9.10 -23.28
N LEU A 747 14.68 -7.99 -23.11
CA LEU A 747 13.68 -7.83 -22.06
C LEU A 747 12.55 -8.85 -22.18
N PHE A 748 12.28 -9.34 -23.38
CA PHE A 748 11.16 -10.22 -23.71
C PHE A 748 11.61 -11.62 -24.11
N LEU A 749 12.85 -11.98 -23.78
CA LEU A 749 13.33 -13.34 -23.94
C LEU A 749 12.83 -14.23 -22.78
N PRO A 750 12.71 -15.55 -23.03
CA PRO A 750 12.61 -16.55 -21.98
C PRO A 750 13.65 -16.39 -20.86
N LYS A 751 13.29 -16.75 -19.62
CA LYS A 751 14.20 -16.67 -18.46
C LYS A 751 15.52 -17.43 -18.67
N TRP A 752 15.48 -18.54 -19.42
CA TRP A 752 16.65 -19.37 -19.73
C TRP A 752 17.44 -18.94 -20.98
N ALA A 753 16.95 -17.94 -21.71
CA ALA A 753 17.54 -17.59 -22.99
C ALA A 753 18.96 -17.03 -22.84
N THR A 754 19.72 -17.13 -23.92
CA THR A 754 21.02 -16.47 -24.05
C THR A 754 20.94 -15.34 -25.07
N LEU A 755 21.27 -14.11 -24.66
CA LEU A 755 21.61 -13.03 -25.56
C LEU A 755 23.07 -13.18 -25.99
N PHE A 756 23.30 -13.25 -27.29
CA PHE A 756 24.63 -13.18 -27.89
C PHE A 756 24.78 -11.85 -28.63
N GLU A 757 25.43 -10.89 -27.98
CA GLU A 757 25.87 -9.66 -28.62
C GLU A 757 27.13 -9.95 -29.44
N LEU A 758 26.99 -10.00 -30.76
CA LEU A 758 28.08 -10.42 -31.66
C LEU A 758 29.35 -9.60 -31.47
N TYR A 759 29.22 -8.30 -31.23
CA TYR A 759 30.30 -7.43 -30.82
C TYR A 759 29.70 -6.20 -30.14
N ASN A 760 30.27 -5.79 -29.02
CA ASN A 760 29.78 -4.68 -28.20
C ASN A 760 30.19 -3.28 -28.73
N CYS A 761 31.00 -3.22 -29.78
CA CYS A 761 31.46 -1.96 -30.39
C CYS A 761 32.07 -0.95 -29.39
N GLY A 762 32.85 -1.46 -28.42
CA GLY A 762 33.50 -0.64 -27.39
C GLY A 762 32.60 -0.21 -26.24
N ASP A 763 31.39 -0.75 -26.13
CA ASP A 763 30.40 -0.43 -25.09
C ASP A 763 29.91 -1.69 -24.35
N PRO A 764 30.80 -2.36 -23.60
CA PRO A 764 30.58 -3.71 -23.07
C PRO A 764 29.50 -3.79 -21.99
N ASN A 765 29.17 -2.69 -21.32
CA ASN A 765 28.25 -2.68 -20.18
C ASN A 765 26.79 -2.44 -20.60
N CYS A 766 26.55 -1.78 -21.73
CA CYS A 766 25.21 -1.33 -22.14
C CYS A 766 24.14 -2.45 -22.15
N TYR A 767 24.35 -3.52 -22.94
CA TYR A 767 23.41 -4.64 -22.98
C TYR A 767 23.73 -5.73 -21.95
N LYS A 768 24.98 -5.82 -21.50
CA LYS A 768 25.38 -6.72 -20.41
C LYS A 768 24.63 -6.40 -19.12
N ASP A 769 24.59 -5.14 -18.71
CA ASP A 769 23.89 -4.72 -17.49
C ASP A 769 22.38 -4.83 -17.64
N LEU A 770 21.81 -4.53 -18.83
CA LEU A 770 20.39 -4.75 -19.08
C LEU A 770 20.02 -6.25 -19.05
N ALA A 771 20.88 -7.13 -19.58
CA ALA A 771 20.72 -8.57 -19.50
C ALA A 771 20.82 -9.08 -18.05
N ARG A 772 21.77 -8.54 -17.26
CA ARG A 772 21.88 -8.81 -15.81
C ARG A 772 20.63 -8.38 -15.05
N LEU A 773 20.11 -7.18 -15.31
CA LEU A 773 18.86 -6.68 -14.72
C LEU A 773 17.69 -7.61 -15.04
N ARG A 774 17.53 -7.96 -16.32
CA ARG A 774 16.48 -8.88 -16.76
C ARG A 774 16.67 -10.32 -16.25
N GLY A 775 17.90 -10.73 -15.97
CA GLY A 775 18.23 -12.10 -15.56
C GLY A 775 18.29 -13.09 -16.72
N VAL A 776 18.74 -12.66 -17.90
CA VAL A 776 19.02 -13.55 -19.05
C VAL A 776 20.53 -13.71 -19.22
N ASN A 777 20.96 -14.88 -19.69
CA ASN A 777 22.38 -15.13 -19.88
C ASN A 777 22.92 -14.23 -21.00
N TYR A 778 24.09 -13.61 -20.80
CA TYR A 778 24.74 -12.74 -21.77
C TYR A 778 26.09 -13.33 -22.17
N ILE A 779 26.34 -13.39 -23.48
CA ILE A 779 27.66 -13.65 -24.05
C ILE A 779 27.98 -12.61 -25.13
N THR A 780 29.26 -12.37 -25.35
CA THR A 780 29.79 -11.49 -26.41
C THR A 780 30.97 -12.17 -27.09
N TRP A 781 31.45 -11.60 -28.19
CA TRP A 781 32.74 -11.99 -28.78
C TRP A 781 33.85 -12.02 -27.72
N GLU A 782 34.69 -13.05 -27.75
CA GLU A 782 35.73 -13.27 -26.72
C GLU A 782 37.13 -12.85 -27.20
N ASP A 783 37.43 -12.99 -28.49
CA ASP A 783 38.77 -12.73 -29.04
C ASP A 783 38.70 -11.95 -30.37
N ASP A 784 39.15 -10.69 -30.32
CA ASP A 784 39.15 -9.76 -31.44
C ASP A 784 40.09 -10.21 -32.59
N ALA A 785 40.99 -11.19 -32.38
CA ALA A 785 41.78 -11.77 -33.45
C ALA A 785 40.91 -12.50 -34.51
N PHE A 786 39.68 -12.88 -34.15
CA PHE A 786 38.73 -13.57 -35.02
C PHE A 786 37.65 -12.65 -35.60
N LEU A 787 37.83 -11.32 -35.52
CA LEU A 787 36.96 -10.34 -36.18
C LEU A 787 37.76 -9.41 -37.10
N GLU A 788 37.14 -9.01 -38.19
CA GLU A 788 37.65 -7.99 -39.10
C GLU A 788 36.67 -6.80 -39.13
N SER A 789 37.19 -5.58 -39.06
CA SER A 789 36.38 -4.35 -39.14
C SER A 789 36.64 -3.58 -40.44
N PHE A 790 35.60 -2.95 -40.97
CA PHE A 790 35.60 -2.26 -42.25
C PHE A 790 34.99 -0.87 -42.08
N GLU A 791 35.73 0.17 -42.46
CA GLU A 791 35.22 1.54 -42.46
C GLU A 791 34.06 1.70 -43.45
N ALA A 792 33.06 2.49 -43.07
CA ALA A 792 31.83 2.71 -43.83
C ALA A 792 31.74 4.15 -44.37
N GLY A 793 32.86 4.67 -44.86
CA GLY A 793 33.01 6.02 -45.42
C GLY A 793 34.47 6.49 -45.48
N TYR A 794 34.71 7.67 -46.09
CA TYR A 794 36.05 8.17 -46.46
C TYR A 794 36.64 9.27 -45.56
N SER A 795 36.04 9.61 -44.42
CA SER A 795 36.51 10.76 -43.63
C SER A 795 36.44 10.49 -42.13
N GLU A 796 37.62 10.29 -41.55
CA GLU A 796 37.98 10.03 -40.14
C GLU A 796 37.91 8.57 -39.66
N PRO A 797 38.88 8.10 -38.84
CA PRO A 797 38.78 6.83 -38.15
C PRO A 797 37.56 6.86 -37.24
N GLY A 798 36.51 6.13 -37.63
CA GLY A 798 35.26 6.12 -36.91
C GLY A 798 35.39 5.34 -35.60
N HIS A 799 34.74 5.83 -34.54
CA HIS A 799 34.39 5.00 -33.38
C HIS A 799 33.86 3.63 -33.85
N GLU A 800 34.16 2.53 -33.16
CA GLU A 800 33.69 1.15 -33.48
C GLU A 800 32.19 1.05 -33.89
N LYS A 801 31.36 1.95 -33.36
CA LYS A 801 29.94 2.08 -33.70
C LYS A 801 29.67 2.49 -35.16
N PHE A 802 30.67 2.94 -35.91
CA PHE A 802 30.59 3.41 -37.31
C PHE A 802 31.30 2.48 -38.31
N LYS A 803 31.70 1.28 -37.89
CA LYS A 803 32.32 0.26 -38.75
C LYS A 803 31.34 -0.86 -39.09
N ASN A 804 31.63 -1.62 -40.14
CA ASN A 804 31.00 -2.91 -40.46
C ASN A 804 31.96 -4.05 -40.10
N TYR A 805 31.46 -5.27 -39.94
CA TYR A 805 32.25 -6.37 -39.37
C TYR A 805 32.10 -7.68 -40.15
N LYS A 806 33.17 -8.46 -40.19
CA LYS A 806 33.16 -9.90 -40.49
C LYS A 806 33.64 -10.67 -39.26
N PHE A 807 33.11 -11.87 -39.09
CA PHE A 807 33.42 -12.74 -37.96
C PHE A 807 33.87 -14.10 -38.45
N ASP A 808 34.85 -14.71 -37.79
CA ASP A 808 35.22 -16.10 -38.07
C ASP A 808 34.03 -17.04 -37.81
N ALA A 809 33.74 -17.91 -38.77
CA ALA A 809 32.57 -18.77 -38.72
C ALA A 809 32.70 -19.88 -37.66
N ASP A 810 33.91 -20.40 -37.42
CA ASP A 810 34.12 -21.48 -36.46
C ASP A 810 34.10 -20.97 -35.03
N GLU A 811 34.69 -19.81 -34.77
CA GLU A 811 34.58 -19.12 -33.48
C GLU A 811 33.14 -18.74 -33.18
N PHE A 812 32.40 -18.21 -34.16
CA PHE A 812 30.96 -17.97 -34.04
C PHE A 812 30.21 -19.27 -33.69
N GLY A 813 30.51 -20.37 -34.38
CA GLY A 813 29.92 -21.68 -34.10
C GLY A 813 30.21 -22.19 -32.70
N ARG A 814 31.44 -22.00 -32.19
CA ARG A 814 31.86 -22.35 -30.82
C ARG A 814 31.07 -21.57 -29.78
N LEU A 815 30.93 -20.25 -29.95
CA LEU A 815 30.17 -19.38 -29.05
C LEU A 815 28.67 -19.71 -29.05
N VAL A 816 28.09 -20.03 -30.22
CA VAL A 816 26.70 -20.49 -30.29
C VAL A 816 26.51 -21.84 -29.59
N ALA A 817 27.45 -22.77 -29.71
CA ALA A 817 27.41 -24.03 -28.97
C ALA A 817 27.52 -23.82 -27.44
N LYS A 818 28.33 -22.85 -27.00
CA LYS A 818 28.40 -22.42 -25.59
C LYS A 818 27.05 -21.88 -25.10
N ALA A 819 26.40 -21.01 -25.87
CA ALA A 819 25.05 -20.51 -25.57
C ALA A 819 24.01 -21.65 -25.50
N ALA A 820 24.03 -22.57 -26.47
CA ALA A 820 23.11 -23.71 -26.49
C ALA A 820 23.30 -24.62 -25.27
N LYS A 821 24.54 -24.84 -24.83
CA LYS A 821 24.84 -25.58 -23.60
C LYS A 821 24.26 -24.89 -22.37
N ASN A 822 24.36 -23.56 -22.27
CA ASN A 822 23.77 -22.79 -21.16
C ASN A 822 22.25 -22.94 -21.13
N VAL A 823 21.58 -22.81 -22.28
CA VAL A 823 20.12 -23.02 -22.41
C VAL A 823 19.73 -24.44 -21.98
N LYS A 824 20.36 -25.47 -22.55
CA LYS A 824 20.05 -26.88 -22.25
C LYS A 824 20.25 -27.21 -20.77
N ASN A 825 21.19 -26.55 -20.10
CA ASN A 825 21.48 -26.77 -18.68
C ASN A 825 20.58 -25.99 -17.72
N HIS A 826 19.88 -24.96 -18.18
CA HIS A 826 19.04 -24.11 -17.34
C HIS A 826 17.87 -24.89 -16.71
N PRO A 827 17.63 -24.78 -15.40
CA PRO A 827 16.55 -25.50 -14.70
C PRO A 827 15.17 -25.29 -15.34
N ASP A 828 14.78 -24.03 -15.57
CA ASP A 828 13.48 -23.69 -16.18
C ASP A 828 13.30 -24.28 -17.58
N TYR A 829 14.37 -24.37 -18.38
CA TYR A 829 14.30 -25.00 -19.71
C TYR A 829 14.06 -26.50 -19.58
N LYS A 830 14.78 -27.17 -18.67
CA LYS A 830 14.58 -28.60 -18.41
C LYS A 830 13.17 -28.90 -17.92
N GLU A 831 12.62 -28.07 -17.03
CA GLU A 831 11.24 -28.20 -16.56
C GLU A 831 10.24 -27.96 -17.69
N TYR A 832 10.47 -26.95 -18.52
CA TYR A 832 9.64 -26.65 -19.69
C TYR A 832 9.57 -27.82 -20.67
N ILE A 833 10.71 -28.41 -21.03
CA ILE A 833 10.76 -29.57 -21.92
C ILE A 833 10.08 -30.80 -21.29
N LYS A 834 10.24 -31.03 -19.99
CA LYS A 834 9.54 -32.11 -19.26
C LYS A 834 8.03 -31.93 -19.27
N LYS A 835 7.53 -30.70 -19.14
CA LYS A 835 6.08 -30.40 -19.17
C LYS A 835 5.48 -30.68 -20.55
N ILE A 836 6.22 -30.40 -21.62
CA ILE A 836 5.80 -30.73 -22.98
C ILE A 836 5.71 -32.25 -23.17
N GLN A 837 6.72 -33.01 -22.70
CA GLN A 837 6.72 -34.48 -22.81
C GLN A 837 5.48 -35.13 -22.17
N LYS A 838 5.06 -34.66 -21.00
CA LYS A 838 3.85 -35.17 -20.33
C LYS A 838 2.55 -34.88 -21.08
N HIS A 839 2.51 -33.83 -21.89
CA HIS A 839 1.34 -33.48 -22.69
C HIS A 839 1.26 -34.25 -24.01
N ASP A 840 2.40 -34.72 -24.55
CA ASP A 840 2.43 -35.57 -25.76
C ASP A 840 2.17 -37.06 -25.44
N GLU A 841 2.30 -37.47 -24.16
CA GLU A 841 2.07 -38.84 -23.67
C GLU A 841 0.63 -39.09 -23.15
N LEU A 842 -0.19 -38.04 -23.03
CA LEU A 842 -1.62 -38.06 -22.63
C LEU A 842 -2.51 -37.79 -23.84
#